data_AF-A0A938DTE1-F1
#
_entry.id   AF-A0A938DTE1-F1
#
_cell.length_a   1.000
_cell.length_b   1.000
_cell.length_c   1.000
_cell.angle_alpha   90.00
_cell.angle_beta   90.00
_cell.angle_gamma   90.00
#
_symmetry.space_group_name_H-M   'P 1'
#
loop_
_entity.id
_entity.type
_entity.pdbx_description
1 polymer ?
#
loop_
_entity_poly.entity_id
_entity_poly.type
_entity_poly.pdbx_seq_one_letter_code
_entity_poly.pdbx_strand_id
1 'polypeptide(L)'
;MNALRHTTFGPADEQPFQRRLSDALLLLGSATLICWVLVIDPRPGGALADLGRFFVSLPSGPADLIRLLYSLGTLWAAGLVVAAALVARRWRLARDLTIAGVIAWLLARGIGFALEGSGELTGLVESTTKVGSVSPTFPAVRVAVVTAVVRVAAPYLTRPSRRVGAVLVLVTVLGGMYLGAATPWAAVVAWILGIGVAAGIHLGFSSPGGRPTLEQMQVTLEQLGLHVTDVTLDPDQSGTSTRMTATDADGRLSVRVLGRDETDAQILGRAWHRILYRSSPGRLFLTRIEDVEHEAYCVLRATQTGVRVPTVVVTGTAGPGAAVYVERPVEGTALIDVPIEQITDDVLESVWEQVVQLHRANVVHLQLTASHIILTDEGPAIVGFADAAASNINGQASLDIAAVLFATSRLVGVDRAVASALRALSRDTLVDVLPVLQSAVLPEPLRGRGRAGRKAVSTDLGDLRTALAGSLGISEPQLTELHRISGTTLLLVIGTFLGVAALLTQVGDPATLWSTMKQATPGWIVLALVVSLSTNVATAVALMGSVPVRIPLLRTTELQLSLTFANLAIPSVGGLAAQVRYLQKQGVDLAAAVAAGGVVSGAANIIVTSAVCLVALFLSPISLNLGSVSPRTLFGVLVIIAVVIGVLSAILFGVPRIRSKVLEPARSAWGIVRSVARSPRQLSELVLGWAGNALLYAFVLYCCVAAFGPPVDFWTVLLINTGVSTLAFAVPVPGGSTAISSVGVAGALAAAGASQEVAVAASLAYQVTATFLPAVPGWVAFRNLLDHDYL
;
A
#
# COMPACT_ATOMS: atom_id res chain seq x y z
N MET A 1 -5.93 17.03 50.89
CA MET A 1 -6.84 16.63 49.79
C MET A 1 -6.54 17.31 48.45
N ASN A 2 -5.94 18.50 48.39
CA ASN A 2 -5.56 19.15 47.12
C ASN A 2 -4.25 18.64 46.47
N ALA A 3 -3.32 18.05 47.23
CA ALA A 3 -2.05 17.52 46.69
C ALA A 3 -2.19 16.21 45.88
N LEU A 4 -3.24 15.40 46.12
CA LEU A 4 -3.53 14.17 45.37
C LEU A 4 -4.25 14.43 44.03
N ARG A 5 -4.86 15.61 43.86
CA ARG A 5 -5.53 16.02 42.61
C ARG A 5 -4.53 16.31 41.48
N HIS A 6 -3.39 16.92 41.79
CA HIS A 6 -2.40 17.32 40.78
C HIS A 6 -1.39 16.21 40.44
N THR A 7 -1.09 15.31 41.38
CA THR A 7 -0.04 14.29 41.19
C THR A 7 -0.51 13.04 40.45
N THR A 8 -1.82 12.80 40.38
CA THR A 8 -2.32 11.53 39.85
C THR A 8 -3.08 11.67 38.53
N PHE A 9 -4.04 12.58 38.35
CA PHE A 9 -4.85 12.62 37.12
C PHE A 9 -5.60 13.96 36.93
N GLY A 10 -4.95 14.95 36.33
CA GLY A 10 -5.67 16.06 35.67
C GLY A 10 -6.15 15.63 34.27
N PRO A 11 -7.34 16.04 33.79
CA PRO A 11 -7.71 15.82 32.40
C PRO A 11 -6.69 16.51 31.49
N ALA A 12 -6.16 15.79 30.50
CA ALA A 12 -5.50 16.45 29.38
C ALA A 12 -6.48 17.43 28.75
N ASP A 13 -5.98 18.56 28.26
CA ASP A 13 -6.84 19.55 27.63
C ASP A 13 -7.57 18.88 26.45
N GLU A 14 -8.89 19.09 26.34
CA GLU A 14 -9.68 18.45 25.27
C GLU A 14 -9.32 19.03 23.89
N GLN A 15 -8.63 20.17 23.88
CA GLN A 15 -8.20 20.87 22.68
C GLN A 15 -6.68 20.83 22.51
N PRO A 16 -6.19 20.86 21.25
CA PRO A 16 -6.97 20.79 20.01
C PRO A 16 -7.47 19.36 19.72
N PHE A 17 -8.59 19.29 19.02
CA PHE A 17 -9.10 18.04 18.44
C PHE A 17 -8.43 17.81 17.10
N GLN A 18 -7.92 16.60 16.87
CA GLN A 18 -7.21 16.25 15.62
C GLN A 18 -7.68 14.91 15.07
N ARG A 19 -7.60 14.77 13.74
CA ARG A 19 -7.82 13.51 13.03
C ARG A 19 -6.50 12.77 12.93
N ARG A 20 -6.47 11.51 13.34
CA ARG A 20 -5.23 10.73 13.43
C ARG A 20 -5.11 9.76 12.26
N LEU A 21 -3.91 9.60 11.73
CA LEU A 21 -3.62 8.58 10.71
C LEU A 21 -3.83 7.16 11.26
N SER A 22 -3.54 6.93 12.55
CA SER A 22 -3.79 5.66 13.23
C SER A 22 -5.24 5.23 13.11
N ASP A 23 -6.18 6.17 13.22
CA ASP A 23 -7.61 5.88 13.14
C ASP A 23 -8.01 5.52 11.70
N ALA A 24 -7.39 6.14 10.69
CA ALA A 24 -7.59 5.76 9.28
C ALA A 24 -7.11 4.33 9.01
N LEU A 25 -5.94 3.96 9.53
CA LEU A 25 -5.39 2.62 9.38
C LEU A 25 -6.20 1.57 10.14
N LEU A 26 -6.65 1.87 11.35
CA LEU A 26 -7.50 0.97 12.14
C LEU A 26 -8.87 0.78 11.47
N LEU A 27 -9.47 1.83 10.91
CA LEU A 27 -10.71 1.74 10.15
C LEU A 27 -10.53 0.88 8.90
N LEU A 28 -9.49 1.15 8.10
CA LEU A 28 -9.17 0.38 6.90
C LEU A 28 -8.91 -1.09 7.23
N GLY A 29 -8.03 -1.37 8.20
CA GLY A 29 -7.71 -2.74 8.63
C GLY A 29 -8.93 -3.49 9.15
N SER A 30 -9.78 -2.83 9.95
CA SER A 30 -11.02 -3.43 10.45
C SER A 30 -12.02 -3.70 9.31
N ALA A 31 -12.18 -2.76 8.37
CA ALA A 31 -13.05 -2.94 7.21
C ALA A 31 -12.56 -4.06 6.28
N THR A 32 -11.25 -4.11 5.99
CA THR A 32 -10.65 -5.18 5.17
C THR A 32 -10.81 -6.54 5.82
N LEU A 33 -10.56 -6.65 7.13
CA LEU A 33 -10.71 -7.91 7.85
C LEU A 33 -12.18 -8.34 7.90
N ILE A 34 -13.13 -7.43 8.16
CA ILE A 34 -14.56 -7.75 8.15
C ILE A 34 -15.00 -8.18 6.76
N CYS A 35 -14.61 -7.47 5.70
CA CYS A 35 -14.89 -7.89 4.32
C CYS A 35 -14.31 -9.27 4.01
N TRP A 36 -13.08 -9.54 4.44
CA TRP A 36 -12.43 -10.85 4.28
C TRP A 36 -13.22 -11.95 5.00
N VAL A 37 -13.66 -11.70 6.24
CA VAL A 37 -14.50 -12.62 7.01
C VAL A 37 -15.90 -12.79 6.42
N LEU A 38 -16.45 -11.80 5.70
CA LEU A 38 -17.74 -11.94 5.01
C LEU A 38 -17.64 -12.75 3.72
N VAL A 39 -16.44 -12.82 3.11
CA VAL A 39 -16.18 -13.57 1.88
C VAL A 39 -15.83 -15.04 2.14
N ILE A 40 -15.14 -15.32 3.26
CA ILE A 40 -14.85 -16.69 3.71
C ILE A 40 -16.01 -17.16 4.56
N ASP A 41 -16.56 -18.35 4.30
CA ASP A 41 -17.73 -18.89 5.01
C ASP A 41 -17.71 -18.54 6.51
N PRO A 42 -18.68 -17.75 7.02
CA PRO A 42 -18.66 -17.26 8.40
C PRO A 42 -18.85 -18.36 9.46
N ARG A 43 -19.07 -19.60 9.04
CA ARG A 43 -19.20 -20.77 9.93
C ARG A 43 -17.82 -21.42 10.13
N PRO A 44 -17.19 -21.28 11.31
CA PRO A 44 -15.87 -21.85 11.52
C PRO A 44 -15.90 -23.39 11.50
N GLY A 45 -15.08 -24.02 10.66
CA GLY A 45 -14.74 -25.45 10.73
C GLY A 45 -13.59 -25.75 11.70
N GLY A 46 -13.49 -26.99 12.19
CA GLY A 46 -12.34 -27.49 12.96
C GLY A 46 -12.16 -26.89 14.37
N ALA A 47 -10.92 -26.51 14.72
CA ALA A 47 -10.49 -26.13 16.07
C ALA A 47 -11.25 -24.95 16.71
N LEU A 48 -11.80 -24.03 15.90
CA LEU A 48 -12.59 -22.90 16.38
C LEU A 48 -13.99 -23.34 16.86
N ALA A 49 -14.56 -24.38 16.25
CA ALA A 49 -15.80 -25.01 16.73
C ALA A 49 -15.55 -25.79 18.03
N ASP A 50 -14.39 -26.45 18.16
CA ASP A 50 -13.97 -27.12 19.39
C ASP A 50 -13.77 -26.15 20.56
N LEU A 51 -13.19 -24.97 20.30
CA LEU A 51 -13.12 -23.89 21.29
C LEU A 51 -14.52 -23.42 21.73
N GLY A 52 -15.47 -23.29 20.80
CA GLY A 52 -16.85 -22.96 21.15
C GLY A 52 -17.48 -24.00 22.08
N ARG A 53 -17.29 -25.30 21.77
CA ARG A 53 -17.77 -26.41 22.62
C ARG A 53 -17.11 -26.42 23.99
N PHE A 54 -15.82 -26.12 24.07
CA PHE A 54 -15.10 -25.99 25.35
C PHE A 54 -15.73 -24.94 26.26
N PHE A 55 -15.99 -23.72 25.77
CA PHE A 55 -16.58 -22.65 26.58
C PHE A 55 -17.98 -22.99 27.09
N VAL A 56 -18.79 -23.67 26.29
CA VAL A 56 -20.14 -24.11 26.68
C VAL A 56 -20.10 -25.30 27.64
N SER A 57 -19.03 -26.10 27.62
CA SER A 57 -18.84 -27.25 28.51
C SER A 57 -18.34 -26.90 29.92
N LEU A 58 -18.01 -25.62 30.18
CA LEU A 58 -17.54 -25.19 31.49
C LEU A 58 -18.63 -25.32 32.57
N PRO A 59 -18.27 -25.61 33.83
CA PRO A 59 -19.24 -25.78 34.92
C PRO A 59 -20.15 -24.56 35.06
N SER A 60 -21.45 -24.77 35.32
CA SER A 60 -22.46 -23.71 35.42
C SER A 60 -22.43 -22.91 36.73
N GLY A 61 -21.58 -23.29 37.69
CA GLY A 61 -21.47 -22.64 39.01
C GLY A 61 -21.32 -21.10 38.99
N PRO A 62 -20.44 -20.50 38.16
CA PRO A 62 -20.30 -19.06 38.07
C PRO A 62 -21.27 -18.38 37.08
N ALA A 63 -22.27 -19.08 36.52
CA ALA A 63 -23.09 -18.56 35.44
C ALA A 63 -23.89 -17.30 35.82
N ASP A 64 -24.41 -17.21 37.04
CA ASP A 64 -25.14 -16.03 37.50
C ASP A 64 -24.24 -14.81 37.65
N LEU A 65 -23.02 -15.00 38.16
CA LEU A 65 -22.01 -13.94 38.25
C LEU A 65 -21.58 -13.48 36.86
N ILE A 66 -21.33 -14.41 35.93
CA ILE A 66 -20.92 -14.08 34.55
C ILE A 66 -22.07 -13.40 33.80
N ARG A 67 -23.32 -13.83 34.00
CA ARG A 67 -24.51 -13.17 33.45
C ARG A 67 -24.68 -11.76 34.01
N LEU A 68 -24.45 -11.56 35.31
CA LEU A 68 -24.44 -10.23 35.93
C LEU A 68 -23.35 -9.35 35.28
N LEU A 69 -22.11 -9.81 35.20
CA LEU A 69 -21.00 -9.07 34.60
C LEU A 69 -21.23 -8.74 33.11
N TYR A 70 -21.77 -9.69 32.34
CA TYR A 70 -22.13 -9.51 30.93
C TYR A 70 -23.28 -8.50 30.75
N SER A 71 -24.28 -8.53 31.65
CA SER A 71 -25.38 -7.56 31.67
C SER A 71 -24.90 -6.15 32.08
N LEU A 72 -23.97 -6.08 33.03
CA LEU A 72 -23.36 -4.84 33.49
C LEU A 72 -22.57 -4.16 32.36
N GLY A 73 -21.87 -4.93 31.52
CA GLY A 73 -21.23 -4.38 30.31
C GLY A 73 -22.22 -3.69 29.37
N THR A 74 -23.44 -4.22 29.25
CA THR A 74 -24.51 -3.62 28.43
C THR A 74 -25.06 -2.34 29.07
N LEU A 75 -25.33 -2.34 30.37
CA LEU A 75 -25.75 -1.14 31.13
C LEU A 75 -24.68 -0.05 31.10
N TRP A 76 -23.41 -0.45 31.15
CA TRP A 76 -22.27 0.44 31.09
C TRP A 76 -22.15 1.13 29.73
N ALA A 77 -22.26 0.37 28.63
CA ALA A 77 -22.20 0.91 27.27
C ALA A 77 -23.46 1.68 26.83
N ALA A 78 -24.65 1.26 27.27
CA ALA A 78 -25.91 1.86 26.85
C ALA A 78 -26.29 3.14 27.63
N GLY A 79 -25.80 3.32 28.87
CA GLY A 79 -26.30 4.38 29.74
C GLY A 79 -25.27 5.07 30.61
N LEU A 80 -24.46 4.33 31.38
CA LEU A 80 -23.63 4.95 32.45
C LEU A 80 -22.57 5.92 31.92
N VAL A 81 -21.85 5.58 30.85
CA VAL A 81 -20.78 6.45 30.33
C VAL A 81 -21.37 7.69 29.64
N VAL A 82 -22.49 7.53 28.92
CA VAL A 82 -23.20 8.66 28.29
C VAL A 82 -23.80 9.57 29.35
N ALA A 83 -24.45 9.02 30.38
CA ALA A 83 -24.99 9.78 31.50
C ALA A 83 -23.88 10.50 32.28
N ALA A 84 -22.75 9.85 32.57
CA ALA A 84 -21.61 10.48 33.20
C ALA A 84 -21.04 11.63 32.36
N ALA A 85 -20.95 11.46 31.03
CA ALA A 85 -20.51 12.53 30.13
C ALA A 85 -21.50 13.71 30.09
N LEU A 86 -22.80 13.45 30.10
CA LEU A 86 -23.86 14.48 30.18
C LEU A 86 -23.82 15.24 31.51
N VAL A 87 -23.71 14.53 32.64
CA VAL A 87 -23.59 15.11 33.98
C VAL A 87 -22.31 15.96 34.10
N ALA A 88 -21.20 15.49 33.51
CA ALA A 88 -19.96 16.24 33.43
C ALA A 88 -19.99 17.39 32.39
N ARG A 89 -21.14 17.66 31.76
CA ARG A 89 -21.36 18.67 30.71
C ARG A 89 -20.42 18.53 29.49
N ARG A 90 -19.91 17.32 29.23
CA ARG A 90 -19.07 16.98 28.07
C ARG A 90 -19.94 16.54 26.89
N TRP A 91 -20.67 17.49 26.30
CA TRP A 91 -21.66 17.24 25.26
C TRP A 91 -21.10 16.54 24.01
N ARG A 92 -19.87 16.87 23.59
CA ARG A 92 -19.21 16.23 22.44
C ARG A 92 -18.92 14.74 22.71
N LEU A 93 -18.36 14.44 23.88
CA LEU A 93 -18.12 13.07 24.32
C LEU A 93 -19.42 12.27 24.39
N ALA A 94 -20.47 12.83 25.01
CA ALA A 94 -21.79 12.17 25.09
C ALA A 94 -22.37 11.87 23.70
N ARG A 95 -22.28 12.83 22.77
CA ARG A 95 -22.68 12.65 21.37
C ARG A 95 -21.88 11.54 20.71
N ASP A 96 -20.56 11.59 20.77
CA ASP A 96 -19.68 10.65 20.07
C ASP A 96 -19.87 9.21 20.57
N LEU A 97 -20.05 9.01 21.88
CA LEU A 97 -20.38 7.71 22.47
C LEU A 97 -21.75 7.19 22.01
N THR A 98 -22.74 8.08 21.93
CA THR A 98 -24.09 7.72 21.46
C THR A 98 -24.06 7.28 20.01
N ILE A 99 -23.41 8.08 19.14
CA ILE A 99 -23.28 7.74 17.71
C ILE A 99 -22.50 6.44 17.54
N ALA A 100 -21.40 6.24 18.27
CA ALA A 100 -20.62 5.01 18.20
C ALA A 100 -21.43 3.76 18.57
N GLY A 101 -22.20 3.84 19.66
CA GLY A 101 -23.07 2.74 20.10
C GLY A 101 -24.14 2.41 19.06
N VAL A 102 -24.81 3.42 18.51
CA VAL A 102 -25.85 3.25 17.48
C VAL A 102 -25.28 2.66 16.19
N ILE A 103 -24.16 3.18 15.70
CA ILE A 103 -23.52 2.67 14.47
C ILE A 103 -23.03 1.23 14.66
N ALA A 104 -22.36 0.92 15.77
CA ALA A 104 -21.89 -0.45 16.05
C ALA A 104 -23.06 -1.44 16.13
N TRP A 105 -24.17 -1.02 16.73
CA TRP A 105 -25.39 -1.82 16.80
C TRP A 105 -26.03 -2.04 15.42
N LEU A 106 -26.19 -0.98 14.61
CA LEU A 106 -26.74 -1.05 13.25
C LEU A 106 -25.88 -1.93 12.34
N LEU A 107 -24.56 -1.74 12.35
CA LEU A 107 -23.64 -2.52 11.52
C LEU A 107 -23.61 -3.98 11.93
N ALA A 108 -23.54 -4.28 13.23
CA ALA A 108 -23.54 -5.66 13.70
C ALA A 108 -24.84 -6.40 13.33
N ARG A 109 -26.00 -5.73 13.47
CA ARG A 109 -27.29 -6.29 13.05
C ARG A 109 -27.43 -6.41 11.54
N GLY A 110 -26.98 -5.40 10.79
CA GLY A 110 -27.01 -5.42 9.33
C GLY A 110 -26.15 -6.53 8.74
N ILE A 111 -24.96 -6.78 9.31
CA ILE A 111 -24.12 -7.91 8.92
C ILE A 111 -24.82 -9.23 9.25
N GLY A 112 -25.37 -9.38 10.46
CA GLY A 112 -26.09 -10.59 10.85
C GLY A 112 -27.29 -10.86 9.93
N PHE A 113 -28.05 -9.84 9.59
CA PHE A 113 -29.15 -9.96 8.63
C PHE A 113 -28.68 -10.35 7.22
N ALA A 114 -27.60 -9.76 6.72
CA ALA A 114 -27.06 -10.10 5.40
C ALA A 114 -26.59 -11.56 5.31
N LEU A 115 -26.21 -12.17 6.44
CA LEU A 115 -25.74 -13.55 6.52
C LEU A 115 -26.83 -14.56 6.90
N GLU A 116 -27.84 -14.15 7.68
CA GLU A 116 -28.95 -15.00 8.14
C GLU A 116 -30.22 -14.88 7.26
N GLY A 117 -30.36 -13.84 6.42
CA GLY A 117 -31.63 -13.42 5.80
C GLY A 117 -31.89 -13.80 4.33
N SER A 118 -33.12 -14.23 4.06
CA SER A 118 -33.76 -14.66 2.80
C SER A 118 -34.06 -13.57 1.75
N GLY A 119 -33.43 -12.40 1.82
CA GLY A 119 -33.54 -11.35 0.78
C GLY A 119 -34.73 -10.36 0.88
N GLU A 120 -35.49 -10.31 1.97
CA GLU A 120 -36.62 -9.36 2.14
C GLU A 120 -36.30 -8.15 3.04
N LEU A 121 -36.51 -6.92 2.53
CA LEU A 121 -36.27 -5.64 3.22
C LEU A 121 -37.09 -5.47 4.52
N THR A 122 -38.24 -6.12 4.65
CA THR A 122 -39.11 -6.13 5.84
C THR A 122 -38.45 -6.79 7.05
N GLY A 123 -37.64 -7.82 6.85
CA GLY A 123 -36.89 -8.49 7.92
C GLY A 123 -35.75 -7.64 8.52
N LEU A 124 -35.21 -6.69 7.76
CA LEU A 124 -34.17 -5.76 8.23
C LEU A 124 -34.75 -4.73 9.21
N VAL A 125 -36.01 -4.31 9.01
CA VAL A 125 -36.73 -3.42 9.93
C VAL A 125 -37.15 -4.17 11.19
N GLU A 126 -37.63 -5.41 11.09
CA GLU A 126 -38.04 -6.22 12.24
C GLU A 126 -36.87 -6.66 13.13
N SER A 127 -35.76 -7.08 12.52
CA SER A 127 -34.52 -7.43 13.24
C SER A 127 -33.86 -6.21 13.90
N THR A 128 -34.04 -5.01 13.33
CA THR A 128 -33.53 -3.75 13.89
C THR A 128 -34.41 -3.25 15.03
N THR A 129 -35.73 -3.48 15.04
CA THR A 129 -36.66 -2.83 16.00
C THR A 129 -36.98 -3.64 17.26
N LYS A 130 -36.82 -4.97 17.29
CA LYS A 130 -37.07 -5.79 18.50
C LYS A 130 -35.86 -5.83 19.45
N VAL A 131 -36.05 -5.47 20.72
CA VAL A 131 -35.07 -5.59 21.81
C VAL A 131 -35.36 -6.87 22.60
N GLY A 132 -34.50 -7.90 22.45
CA GLY A 132 -34.65 -9.19 23.14
C GLY A 132 -34.62 -10.42 22.21
N SER A 133 -34.18 -11.56 22.77
CA SER A 133 -34.05 -12.98 22.31
C SER A 133 -33.80 -13.36 20.84
N VAL A 134 -33.70 -12.41 19.91
CA VAL A 134 -33.36 -12.64 18.48
C VAL A 134 -32.26 -11.65 18.09
N SER A 135 -31.11 -11.75 18.76
CA SER A 135 -29.89 -11.09 18.29
C SER A 135 -29.18 -12.04 17.33
N PRO A 136 -28.67 -11.55 16.18
CA PRO A 136 -27.90 -12.41 15.28
C PRO A 136 -26.71 -12.98 16.06
N THR A 137 -26.44 -14.26 15.82
CA THR A 137 -25.35 -14.95 16.53
C THR A 137 -23.99 -14.44 16.04
N PHE A 138 -23.97 -13.77 14.88
CA PHE A 138 -22.78 -13.26 14.23
C PHE A 138 -23.02 -11.91 13.51
N PRO A 139 -22.17 -10.88 13.70
CA PRO A 139 -21.23 -10.71 14.80
C PRO A 139 -21.98 -10.40 16.12
N ALA A 140 -21.33 -10.69 17.26
CA ALA A 140 -21.91 -10.49 18.59
C ALA A 140 -22.18 -9.00 18.90
N VAL A 141 -23.43 -8.56 18.72
CA VAL A 141 -23.84 -7.15 18.81
C VAL A 141 -23.38 -6.46 20.09
N ARG A 142 -23.53 -7.10 21.27
CA ARG A 142 -23.14 -6.50 22.55
C ARG A 142 -21.64 -6.25 22.65
N VAL A 143 -20.82 -7.18 22.16
CA VAL A 143 -19.36 -7.03 22.15
C VAL A 143 -18.95 -5.86 21.26
N ALA A 144 -19.58 -5.72 20.08
CA ALA A 144 -19.29 -4.62 19.16
C ALA A 144 -19.62 -3.25 19.77
N VAL A 145 -20.80 -3.12 20.39
CA VAL A 145 -21.25 -1.88 21.04
C VAL A 145 -20.35 -1.51 22.23
N VAL A 146 -20.09 -2.45 23.15
CA VAL A 146 -19.23 -2.19 24.32
C VAL A 146 -17.82 -1.81 23.87
N THR A 147 -17.26 -2.50 22.88
CA THR A 147 -15.93 -2.19 22.34
C THR A 147 -15.90 -0.80 21.71
N ALA A 148 -16.91 -0.44 20.90
CA ALA A 148 -16.98 0.88 20.27
C ALA A 148 -17.05 2.00 21.31
N VAL A 149 -17.93 1.89 22.31
CA VAL A 149 -18.09 2.90 23.37
C VAL A 149 -16.80 3.05 24.20
N VAL A 150 -16.20 1.95 24.64
CA VAL A 150 -14.92 1.97 25.41
C VAL A 150 -13.81 2.61 24.58
N ARG A 151 -13.69 2.26 23.30
CA ARG A 151 -12.62 2.76 22.43
C ARG A 151 -12.83 4.23 22.07
N VAL A 152 -14.06 4.68 21.86
CA VAL A 152 -14.37 6.10 21.63
C VAL A 152 -14.08 6.94 22.87
N ALA A 153 -14.39 6.42 24.07
CA ALA A 153 -14.09 7.08 25.33
C ALA A 153 -12.59 7.13 25.64
N ALA A 154 -11.78 6.20 25.10
CA ALA A 154 -10.40 6.00 25.53
C ALA A 154 -9.50 7.26 25.47
N PRO A 155 -9.56 8.15 24.46
CA PRO A 155 -8.78 9.39 24.44
C PRO A 155 -9.17 10.39 25.54
N TYR A 156 -10.41 10.31 26.04
CA TYR A 156 -10.95 11.20 27.06
C TYR A 156 -10.73 10.67 28.50
N LEU A 157 -10.24 9.43 28.63
CA LEU A 157 -10.12 8.72 29.90
C LEU A 157 -8.67 8.61 30.37
N THR A 158 -8.51 8.64 31.69
CA THR A 158 -7.23 8.41 32.36
C THR A 158 -6.76 6.96 32.19
N ARG A 159 -5.45 6.70 32.41
CA ARG A 159 -4.85 5.36 32.36
C ARG A 159 -5.61 4.29 33.15
N PRO A 160 -5.98 4.48 34.43
CA PRO A 160 -6.73 3.48 35.20
C PRO A 160 -8.12 3.26 34.61
N SER A 161 -8.87 4.32 34.28
CA SER A 161 -10.21 4.19 33.69
C SER A 161 -10.20 3.46 32.34
N ARG A 162 -9.16 3.66 31.52
CA ARG A 162 -8.94 2.90 30.29
C ARG A 162 -8.69 1.41 30.55
N ARG A 163 -7.91 1.07 31.58
CA ARG A 163 -7.69 -0.33 31.98
C ARG A 163 -8.99 -0.98 32.43
N VAL A 164 -9.80 -0.28 33.22
CA VAL A 164 -11.14 -0.76 33.61
C VAL A 164 -12.01 -1.00 32.38
N GLY A 165 -12.04 -0.07 31.42
CA GLY A 165 -12.74 -0.25 30.15
C GLY A 165 -12.24 -1.44 29.34
N ALA A 166 -10.91 -1.66 29.26
CA ALA A 166 -10.33 -2.81 28.56
C ALA A 166 -10.69 -4.14 29.22
N VAL A 167 -10.64 -4.21 30.56
CA VAL A 167 -11.10 -5.37 31.34
C VAL A 167 -12.59 -5.62 31.10
N LEU A 168 -13.41 -4.58 31.04
CA LEU A 168 -14.84 -4.72 30.77
C LEU A 168 -15.13 -5.29 29.37
N VAL A 169 -14.40 -4.86 28.34
CA VAL A 169 -14.48 -5.46 27.00
C VAL A 169 -14.13 -6.94 27.06
N LEU A 170 -13.02 -7.29 27.72
CA LEU A 170 -12.57 -8.67 27.86
C LEU A 170 -13.61 -9.54 28.58
N VAL A 171 -14.16 -9.04 29.70
CA VAL A 171 -15.22 -9.72 30.46
C VAL A 171 -16.49 -9.88 29.61
N THR A 172 -16.84 -8.89 28.80
CA THR A 172 -18.00 -8.98 27.89
C THR A 172 -17.78 -10.03 26.80
N VAL A 173 -16.58 -10.11 26.22
CA VAL A 173 -16.19 -11.11 25.22
C VAL A 173 -16.27 -12.52 25.82
N LEU A 174 -15.55 -12.75 26.92
CA LEU A 174 -15.48 -14.07 27.57
C LEU A 174 -16.83 -14.49 28.16
N GLY A 175 -17.59 -13.55 28.74
CA GLY A 175 -18.93 -13.81 29.26
C GLY A 175 -19.92 -14.16 28.16
N GLY A 176 -19.84 -13.51 27.00
CA GLY A 176 -20.65 -13.88 25.84
C GLY A 176 -20.38 -15.30 25.34
N MET A 177 -19.10 -15.70 25.34
CA MET A 177 -18.67 -17.05 24.94
C MET A 177 -19.10 -18.11 25.95
N TYR A 178 -18.89 -17.86 27.24
CA TYR A 178 -19.27 -18.76 28.33
C TYR A 178 -20.79 -19.00 28.40
N LEU A 179 -21.59 -17.94 28.22
CA LEU A 179 -23.06 -18.03 28.27
C LEU A 179 -23.67 -18.60 26.98
N GLY A 180 -22.85 -18.96 25.97
CA GLY A 180 -23.34 -19.38 24.66
C GLY A 180 -24.03 -18.27 23.86
N ALA A 181 -23.90 -17.00 24.28
CA ALA A 181 -24.51 -15.84 23.62
C ALA A 181 -23.69 -15.33 22.41
N ALA A 182 -22.44 -15.76 22.28
CA ALA A 182 -21.56 -15.47 21.16
C ALA A 182 -20.61 -16.63 20.90
N THR A 183 -20.41 -17.03 19.65
CA THR A 183 -19.32 -17.95 19.31
C THR A 183 -17.97 -17.22 19.43
N PRO A 184 -16.84 -17.94 19.63
CA PRO A 184 -15.51 -17.31 19.66
C PRO A 184 -15.26 -16.42 18.44
N TRP A 185 -15.67 -16.91 17.26
CA TRP A 185 -15.55 -16.19 16.01
C TRP A 185 -16.42 -14.93 15.96
N ALA A 186 -17.70 -15.04 16.35
CA ALA A 186 -18.60 -13.89 16.42
C ALA A 186 -18.12 -12.81 17.40
N ALA A 187 -17.48 -13.21 18.50
CA ALA A 187 -16.93 -12.29 19.49
C ALA A 187 -15.69 -11.54 18.95
N VAL A 188 -14.79 -12.24 18.24
CA VAL A 188 -13.61 -11.63 17.60
C VAL A 188 -14.02 -10.62 16.53
N VAL A 189 -14.94 -11.00 15.63
CA VAL A 189 -15.42 -10.12 14.56
C VAL A 189 -16.15 -8.91 15.13
N ALA A 190 -16.97 -9.10 16.17
CA ALA A 190 -17.62 -8.00 16.88
C ALA A 190 -16.61 -7.05 17.54
N TRP A 191 -15.55 -7.58 18.15
CA TRP A 191 -14.50 -6.78 18.75
C TRP A 191 -13.78 -5.92 17.71
N ILE A 192 -13.45 -6.48 16.55
CA ILE A 192 -12.84 -5.74 15.43
C ILE A 192 -13.81 -4.69 14.86
N LEU A 193 -15.09 -5.05 14.68
CA LEU A 193 -16.12 -4.10 14.26
C LEU A 193 -16.21 -2.90 15.22
N GLY A 194 -16.19 -3.15 16.52
CA GLY A 194 -16.19 -2.08 17.52
C GLY A 194 -14.95 -1.18 17.45
N ILE A 195 -13.77 -1.74 17.18
CA ILE A 195 -12.54 -0.97 16.95
C ILE A 195 -12.68 -0.09 15.70
N GLY A 196 -13.17 -0.66 14.60
CA GLY A 196 -13.40 0.06 13.34
C GLY A 196 -14.39 1.21 13.48
N VAL A 197 -15.51 0.99 14.17
CA VAL A 197 -16.50 2.04 14.45
C VAL A 197 -15.88 3.17 15.27
N ALA A 198 -15.14 2.85 16.33
CA ALA A 198 -14.48 3.87 17.13
C ALA A 198 -13.48 4.71 16.33
N ALA A 199 -12.68 4.06 15.48
CA ALA A 199 -11.75 4.72 14.58
C ALA A 199 -12.48 5.62 13.57
N GLY A 200 -13.61 5.15 13.01
CA GLY A 200 -14.47 5.96 12.12
C GLY A 200 -15.04 7.21 12.81
N ILE A 201 -15.45 7.10 14.08
CA ILE A 201 -15.90 8.24 14.88
C ILE A 201 -14.77 9.24 15.10
N HIS A 202 -13.57 8.78 15.49
CA HIS A 202 -12.42 9.66 15.69
C HIS A 202 -11.95 10.32 14.39
N LEU A 203 -12.08 9.67 13.23
CA LEU A 203 -11.81 10.32 11.94
C LEU A 203 -12.88 11.34 11.56
N GLY A 204 -14.16 11.01 11.74
CA GLY A 204 -15.27 11.89 11.38
C GLY A 204 -15.31 13.14 12.24
N PHE A 205 -15.25 12.94 13.56
CA PHE A 205 -15.49 13.97 14.57
C PHE A 205 -14.24 14.48 15.28
N SER A 206 -13.07 13.91 14.99
CA SER A 206 -11.78 14.18 15.67
C SER A 206 -11.75 13.68 17.12
N SER A 207 -10.55 13.46 17.67
CA SER A 207 -10.36 13.10 19.08
C SER A 207 -9.38 14.06 19.77
N PRO A 208 -9.43 14.21 21.12
CA PRO A 208 -8.52 15.08 21.86
C PRO A 208 -7.05 14.71 21.59
N GLY A 209 -6.18 15.70 21.37
CA GLY A 209 -4.75 15.46 21.07
C GLY A 209 -3.93 14.90 22.23
N GLY A 210 -4.43 14.94 23.47
CA GLY A 210 -3.70 14.43 24.64
C GLY A 210 -2.44 15.23 24.98
N ARG A 211 -2.41 16.53 24.61
CA ARG A 211 -1.30 17.45 24.90
C ARG A 211 -1.23 17.74 26.40
N PRO A 212 -0.03 17.85 26.99
CA PRO A 212 0.11 18.35 28.35
C PRO A 212 -0.30 19.82 28.40
N THR A 213 -1.04 20.19 29.45
CA THR A 213 -1.44 21.60 29.69
C THR A 213 -0.21 22.45 30.02
N LEU A 214 -0.28 23.77 29.81
CA LEU A 214 0.81 24.70 30.15
C LEU A 214 1.23 24.59 31.63
N GLU A 215 0.27 24.43 32.55
CA GLU A 215 0.54 24.24 33.99
C GLU A 215 1.30 22.92 34.26
N GLN A 216 0.86 21.82 33.64
CA GLN A 216 1.60 20.55 33.70
C GLN A 216 3.01 20.68 33.13
N MET A 217 3.20 21.50 32.09
CA MET A 217 4.51 21.75 31.50
C MET A 217 5.41 22.61 32.37
N GLN A 218 4.87 23.59 33.10
CA GLN A 218 5.63 24.34 34.12
C GLN A 218 6.16 23.39 35.20
N VAL A 219 5.27 22.58 35.82
CA VAL A 219 5.67 21.60 36.85
C VAL A 219 6.68 20.59 36.30
N THR A 220 6.50 20.17 35.06
CA THR A 220 7.42 19.28 34.34
C THR A 220 8.81 19.88 34.20
N LEU A 221 8.90 21.11 33.74
CA LEU A 221 10.17 21.79 33.51
C LEU A 221 10.87 22.04 34.85
N GLU A 222 10.12 22.39 35.91
CA GLU A 222 10.65 22.46 37.27
C GLU A 222 11.22 21.12 37.76
N GLN A 223 10.54 20.00 37.50
CA GLN A 223 11.04 18.66 37.85
C GLN A 223 12.32 18.28 37.10
N LEU A 224 12.50 18.82 35.89
CA LEU A 224 13.72 18.69 35.09
C LEU A 224 14.82 19.67 35.51
N GLY A 225 14.58 20.46 36.57
CA GLY A 225 15.55 21.42 37.12
C GLY A 225 15.52 22.79 36.44
N LEU A 226 14.49 23.10 35.64
CA LEU A 226 14.34 24.38 34.95
C LEU A 226 13.27 25.24 35.62
N HIS A 227 13.67 26.37 36.17
CA HIS A 227 12.75 27.38 36.70
C HIS A 227 12.29 28.31 35.57
N VAL A 228 11.13 28.00 35.01
CA VAL A 228 10.60 28.71 33.83
C VAL A 228 9.40 29.59 34.14
N THR A 229 9.32 30.69 33.40
CA THR A 229 8.19 31.63 33.37
C THR A 229 7.65 31.74 31.93
N ASP A 230 6.43 32.25 31.77
CA ASP A 230 5.79 32.53 30.48
C ASP A 230 5.72 31.34 29.50
N VAL A 231 5.35 30.17 30.03
CA VAL A 231 5.17 28.97 29.21
C VAL A 231 3.94 29.15 28.32
N THR A 232 4.18 29.22 27.02
CA THR A 232 3.18 29.50 25.98
C THR A 232 3.29 28.50 24.83
N LEU A 233 2.19 28.26 24.11
CA LEU A 233 2.23 27.44 22.89
C LEU A 233 2.90 28.24 21.78
N ASP A 234 3.80 27.61 21.03
CA ASP A 234 4.39 28.23 19.85
C ASP A 234 3.29 28.47 18.80
N PRO A 235 3.18 29.67 18.18
CA PRO A 235 2.25 29.90 17.08
C PRO A 235 2.41 28.91 15.93
N ASP A 236 3.66 28.50 15.65
CA ASP A 236 3.96 27.48 14.66
C ASP A 236 3.95 26.07 15.29
N GLN A 237 2.80 25.42 15.14
CA GLN A 237 2.62 24.00 15.49
C GLN A 237 2.91 23.09 14.29
N SER A 238 3.73 23.51 13.33
CA SER A 238 4.11 22.68 12.19
C SER A 238 4.82 21.40 12.67
N GLY A 239 4.34 20.25 12.21
CA GLY A 239 4.90 18.94 12.56
C GLY A 239 4.02 18.11 13.49
N THR A 240 4.60 17.01 13.97
CA THR A 240 3.90 15.93 14.69
C THR A 240 4.15 15.95 16.20
N SER A 241 4.76 17.02 16.71
CA SER A 241 5.03 17.25 18.14
C SER A 241 4.41 18.57 18.59
N THR A 242 4.09 18.68 19.88
CA THR A 242 3.65 19.96 20.46
C THR A 242 4.86 20.84 20.74
N ARG A 243 4.89 22.05 20.17
CA ARG A 243 5.95 23.04 20.43
C ARG A 243 5.48 24.10 21.42
N MET A 244 6.36 24.50 22.33
CA MET A 244 6.11 25.52 23.34
C MET A 244 7.32 26.43 23.46
N THR A 245 7.08 27.65 23.91
CA THR A 245 8.11 28.60 24.29
C THR A 245 8.04 28.83 25.79
N ALA A 246 9.19 29.00 26.42
CA ALA A 246 9.31 29.32 27.84
C ALA A 246 10.48 30.28 28.06
N THR A 247 10.56 30.91 29.23
CA THR A 247 11.66 31.83 29.57
C THR A 247 12.26 31.45 30.93
N ASP A 248 13.57 31.33 30.96
CA ASP A 248 14.40 31.06 32.15
C ASP A 248 15.28 32.30 32.44
N ALA A 249 16.02 32.32 33.55
CA ALA A 249 16.97 33.36 33.94
C ALA A 249 17.97 33.72 32.82
N ASP A 250 18.38 32.75 32.01
CA ASP A 250 19.32 32.95 30.90
C ASP A 250 18.63 33.35 29.57
N GLY A 251 17.29 33.44 29.54
CA GLY A 251 16.53 33.86 28.36
C GLY A 251 15.54 32.81 27.82
N ARG A 252 15.19 32.95 26.53
CA ARG A 252 14.13 32.17 25.87
C ARG A 252 14.54 30.71 25.65
N LEU A 253 13.57 29.82 25.79
CA LEU A 253 13.65 28.38 25.59
C LEU A 253 12.62 27.95 24.53
N SER A 254 13.05 27.02 23.68
CA SER A 254 12.18 26.25 22.78
C SER A 254 11.99 24.86 23.38
N VAL A 255 10.73 24.47 23.58
CA VAL A 255 10.35 23.21 24.24
C VAL A 255 9.54 22.37 23.26
N ARG A 256 10.09 21.23 22.87
CA ARG A 256 9.40 20.23 22.04
C ARG A 256 8.90 19.10 22.92
N VAL A 257 7.61 18.81 22.83
CA VAL A 257 6.94 17.79 23.63
C VAL A 257 6.33 16.74 22.73
N LEU A 258 6.77 15.50 22.92
CA LEU A 258 6.19 14.32 22.29
C LEU A 258 5.12 13.72 23.21
N GLY A 259 3.87 13.98 22.83
CA GLY A 259 2.69 13.43 23.48
C GLY A 259 2.60 11.91 23.35
N ARG A 260 1.66 11.30 24.06
CA ARG A 260 1.46 9.85 24.06
C ARG A 260 0.91 9.31 22.75
N ASP A 261 0.01 10.05 22.13
CA ASP A 261 -0.77 9.60 20.99
C ASP A 261 -0.18 10.06 19.65
N GLU A 262 0.74 11.03 19.68
CA GLU A 262 1.46 11.57 18.52
C GLU A 262 2.46 10.54 17.93
N THR A 263 3.00 9.63 18.77
CA THR A 263 4.02 8.64 18.36
C THR A 263 3.47 7.39 17.69
N ASP A 264 2.26 6.93 18.06
CA ASP A 264 1.65 5.73 17.45
C ASP A 264 1.46 5.91 15.93
N ALA A 265 1.08 7.12 15.50
CA ALA A 265 0.97 7.47 14.09
C ALA A 265 2.34 7.60 13.40
N GLN A 266 3.37 8.08 14.11
CA GLN A 266 4.73 8.24 13.58
C GLN A 266 5.44 6.90 13.37
N ILE A 267 5.32 5.94 14.31
CA ILE A 267 5.95 4.62 14.19
C ILE A 267 5.41 3.88 12.96
N LEU A 268 4.09 3.87 12.77
CA LEU A 268 3.45 3.26 11.59
C LEU A 268 3.83 4.00 10.31
N GLY A 269 3.84 5.34 10.31
CA GLY A 269 4.25 6.15 9.16
C GLY A 269 5.71 5.90 8.75
N ARG A 270 6.65 5.89 9.71
CA ARG A 270 8.08 5.61 9.49
C ARG A 270 8.30 4.14 9.10
N ALA A 271 7.57 3.19 9.69
CA ALA A 271 7.67 1.77 9.34
C ALA A 271 7.14 1.51 7.92
N TRP A 272 6.02 2.13 7.56
CA TRP A 272 5.46 2.08 6.21
C TRP A 272 6.42 2.67 5.17
N HIS A 273 7.01 3.84 5.47
CA HIS A 273 8.02 4.43 4.58
C HIS A 273 9.26 3.54 4.45
N ARG A 274 9.70 2.86 5.52
CA ARG A 274 10.82 1.91 5.46
C ARG A 274 10.53 0.64 4.65
N ILE A 275 9.27 0.22 4.62
CA ILE A 275 8.84 -0.91 3.77
C ILE A 275 8.82 -0.49 2.30
N LEU A 276 8.28 0.70 2.01
CA LEU A 276 8.08 1.17 0.64
C LEU A 276 9.32 1.82 0.00
N TYR A 277 10.20 2.44 0.77
CA TYR A 277 11.34 3.21 0.28
C TYR A 277 12.68 2.57 0.66
N ARG A 278 13.60 2.49 -0.30
CA ARG A 278 14.97 1.98 -0.16
C ARG A 278 15.85 2.92 0.66
N SER A 279 15.53 4.23 0.64
CA SER A 279 16.16 5.28 1.44
C SER A 279 15.09 5.98 2.27
N SER A 280 14.72 5.39 3.42
CA SER A 280 13.80 6.06 4.34
C SER A 280 14.57 7.08 5.17
N PRO A 281 14.12 8.35 5.24
CA PRO A 281 14.66 9.28 6.21
C PRO A 281 14.27 8.82 7.62
N GLY A 282 15.24 8.79 8.53
CA GLY A 282 15.02 8.64 9.98
C GLY A 282 15.10 7.22 10.54
N ARG A 283 15.58 7.12 11.79
CA ARG A 283 15.55 5.89 12.60
C ARG A 283 14.14 5.63 13.12
N LEU A 284 13.79 4.34 13.25
CA LEU A 284 12.60 3.93 14.00
C LEU A 284 12.98 3.90 15.48
N PHE A 285 12.43 4.82 16.27
CA PHE A 285 12.55 4.77 17.73
C PHE A 285 11.34 4.02 18.29
N LEU A 286 11.61 3.09 19.20
CA LEU A 286 10.56 2.29 19.84
C LEU A 286 9.94 3.04 21.02
N THR A 287 10.72 3.95 21.61
CA THR A 287 10.27 4.77 22.74
C THR A 287 10.36 6.27 22.41
N ARG A 288 9.52 7.07 23.07
CA ARG A 288 9.48 8.53 22.89
C ARG A 288 10.71 9.25 23.43
N ILE A 289 11.27 8.70 24.51
CA ILE A 289 12.48 9.24 25.13
C ILE A 289 13.68 9.04 24.21
N GLU A 290 13.78 7.88 23.53
CA GLU A 290 14.82 7.65 22.52
C GLU A 290 14.79 8.68 21.38
N ASP A 291 13.61 9.13 20.93
CA ASP A 291 13.48 10.11 19.83
C ASP A 291 14.03 11.49 20.24
N VAL A 292 13.68 11.99 21.44
CA VAL A 292 14.21 13.27 21.94
C VAL A 292 15.68 13.20 22.35
N GLU A 293 16.12 12.07 22.93
CA GLU A 293 17.52 11.85 23.28
C GLU A 293 18.39 11.73 22.02
N HIS A 294 17.86 11.13 20.95
CA HIS A 294 18.58 11.06 19.68
C HIS A 294 18.72 12.42 19.02
N GLU A 295 17.67 13.24 19.02
CA GLU A 295 17.76 14.63 18.54
C GLU A 295 18.85 15.39 19.33
N ALA A 296 18.82 15.34 20.66
CA ALA A 296 19.85 15.95 21.50
C ALA A 296 21.25 15.41 21.20
N TYR A 297 21.40 14.11 20.98
CA TYR A 297 22.66 13.50 20.59
C TYR A 297 23.17 14.05 19.26
N CYS A 298 22.30 14.21 18.25
CA CYS A 298 22.66 14.79 16.96
C CYS A 298 23.13 16.25 17.10
N VAL A 299 22.40 17.06 17.89
CA VAL A 299 22.76 18.47 18.14
C VAL A 299 24.10 18.56 18.87
N LEU A 300 24.28 17.83 19.98
CA LEU A 300 25.52 17.83 20.76
C LEU A 300 26.73 17.37 19.91
N ARG A 301 26.53 16.40 19.03
CA ARG A 301 27.58 15.93 18.12
C ARG A 301 27.93 16.97 17.06
N ALA A 302 26.94 17.69 16.53
CA ALA A 302 27.16 18.79 15.59
C ALA A 302 27.91 19.96 16.26
N THR A 303 27.58 20.29 17.51
CA THR A 303 28.28 21.31 18.31
C THR A 303 29.77 20.98 18.46
N GLN A 304 30.12 19.70 18.70
CA GLN A 304 31.51 19.27 18.88
C GLN A 304 32.40 19.50 17.66
N THR A 305 31.83 19.63 16.47
CA THR A 305 32.57 19.90 15.23
C THR A 305 32.50 21.36 14.79
N GLY A 306 31.98 22.25 15.64
CA GLY A 306 31.88 23.69 15.38
C GLY A 306 30.68 24.10 14.51
N VAL A 307 29.74 23.19 14.23
CA VAL A 307 28.50 23.56 13.54
C VAL A 307 27.69 24.45 14.47
N ARG A 308 27.18 25.56 13.96
CA ARG A 308 26.28 26.44 14.70
C ARG A 308 24.89 25.82 14.77
N VAL A 309 24.52 25.39 15.96
CA VAL A 309 23.26 24.71 16.25
C VAL A 309 22.66 25.27 17.55
N PRO A 310 21.37 25.03 17.83
CA PRO A 310 20.77 25.36 19.12
C PRO A 310 21.54 24.74 20.28
N THR A 311 21.48 25.37 21.45
CA THR A 311 22.09 24.81 22.66
C THR A 311 21.10 23.90 23.36
N VAL A 312 21.40 22.60 23.43
CA VAL A 312 20.59 21.65 24.20
C VAL A 312 20.66 21.99 25.69
N VAL A 313 19.50 22.17 26.32
CA VAL A 313 19.41 22.48 27.76
C VAL A 313 19.14 21.20 28.54
N VAL A 314 18.04 20.51 28.24
CA VAL A 314 17.68 19.26 28.92
C VAL A 314 16.80 18.39 28.03
N THR A 315 16.96 17.08 28.16
CA THR A 315 16.01 16.07 27.69
C THR A 315 15.50 15.26 28.86
N GLY A 316 14.25 14.83 28.79
CA GLY A 316 13.70 13.99 29.83
C GLY A 316 12.29 13.51 29.58
N THR A 317 11.77 12.76 30.53
CA THR A 317 10.38 12.32 30.55
C THR A 317 9.60 13.08 31.60
N ALA A 318 8.34 13.38 31.28
CA ALA A 318 7.49 14.22 32.09
C ALA A 318 6.03 13.76 32.15
N GLY A 319 5.35 14.06 33.26
CA GLY A 319 3.92 13.74 33.44
C GLY A 319 3.59 12.25 33.20
N PRO A 320 2.45 11.92 32.55
CA PRO A 320 2.07 10.53 32.25
C PRO A 320 2.89 9.95 31.07
N GLY A 321 4.18 10.28 30.99
CA GLY A 321 5.18 9.75 30.08
C GLY A 321 5.42 10.55 28.81
N ALA A 322 5.09 11.84 28.74
CA ALA A 322 5.54 12.68 27.61
C ALA A 322 7.07 12.73 27.58
N ALA A 323 7.66 12.79 26.39
CA ALA A 323 9.10 13.05 26.25
C ALA A 323 9.29 14.51 25.89
N VAL A 324 10.25 15.17 26.53
CA VAL A 324 10.49 16.61 26.42
C VAL A 324 11.93 16.82 25.97
N TYR A 325 12.09 17.68 24.97
CA TYR A 325 13.36 18.20 24.49
C TYR A 325 13.33 19.73 24.66
N VAL A 326 14.32 20.28 25.35
CA VAL A 326 14.45 21.72 25.58
C VAL A 326 15.77 22.21 25.03
N GLU A 327 15.72 23.26 24.22
CA GLU A 327 16.89 23.93 23.66
C GLU A 327 16.78 25.45 23.79
N ARG A 328 17.92 26.14 23.73
CA ARG A 328 17.97 27.58 23.49
C ARG A 328 17.97 27.81 21.98
N PRO A 329 16.94 28.47 21.43
CA PRO A 329 16.85 28.71 19.99
C PRO A 329 17.96 29.66 19.54
N VAL A 330 18.33 29.55 18.26
CA VAL A 330 19.25 30.50 17.63
C VAL A 330 18.46 31.73 17.18
N GLU A 331 18.90 32.92 17.58
CA GLU A 331 18.27 34.18 17.16
C GLU A 331 18.76 34.60 15.78
N GLY A 332 17.82 34.79 14.85
CA GLY A 332 18.12 35.21 13.48
C GLY A 332 16.92 35.05 12.54
N THR A 333 17.17 35.17 11.24
CA THR A 333 16.14 35.07 10.20
C THR A 333 16.32 33.80 9.38
N ALA A 334 15.24 33.04 9.15
CA ALA A 334 15.32 31.85 8.30
C ALA A 334 15.70 32.24 6.87
N LEU A 335 16.59 31.48 6.22
CA LEU A 335 17.13 31.78 4.89
C LEU A 335 16.04 31.96 3.82
N ILE A 336 14.89 31.28 3.99
CA ILE A 336 13.72 31.43 3.11
C ILE A 336 13.06 32.82 3.17
N ASP A 337 13.19 33.51 4.30
CA ASP A 337 12.61 34.82 4.57
C ASP A 337 13.64 35.96 4.39
N VAL A 338 14.91 35.63 4.12
CA VAL A 338 15.96 36.60 3.85
C VAL A 338 15.76 37.20 2.45
N PRO A 339 15.78 38.54 2.29
CA PRO A 339 15.72 39.18 0.98
C PRO A 339 16.85 38.70 0.07
N ILE A 340 16.53 38.43 -1.21
CA ILE A 340 17.47 37.83 -2.16
C ILE A 340 18.76 38.67 -2.33
N GLU A 341 18.68 39.98 -2.15
CA GLU A 341 19.81 40.91 -2.24
C GLU A 341 20.84 40.68 -1.11
N GLN A 342 20.40 40.14 0.02
CA GLN A 342 21.25 39.81 1.17
C GLN A 342 21.81 38.38 1.10
N ILE A 343 21.29 37.53 0.21
CA ILE A 343 21.82 36.20 -0.04
C ILE A 343 23.00 36.33 -1.00
N THR A 344 24.16 36.77 -0.47
CA THR A 344 25.41 36.92 -1.22
C THR A 344 26.07 35.56 -1.46
N ASP A 345 27.09 35.54 -2.32
CA ASP A 345 27.86 34.32 -2.58
C ASP A 345 28.60 33.83 -1.33
N ASP A 346 29.09 34.76 -0.50
CA ASP A 346 29.76 34.45 0.77
C ASP A 346 28.79 33.81 1.78
N VAL A 347 27.51 34.24 1.79
CA VAL A 347 26.46 33.61 2.60
C VAL A 347 26.21 32.19 2.12
N LEU A 348 26.10 31.96 0.81
CA LEU A 348 25.91 30.61 0.26
C LEU A 348 27.10 29.69 0.56
N GLU A 349 28.32 30.21 0.45
CA GLU A 349 29.55 29.48 0.81
C GLU A 349 29.56 29.11 2.30
N SER A 350 29.24 30.07 3.18
CA SER A 350 29.12 29.82 4.62
C SER A 350 28.03 28.78 4.96
N VAL A 351 26.93 28.75 4.21
CA VAL A 351 25.88 27.72 4.36
C VAL A 351 26.45 26.34 4.02
N TRP A 352 27.16 26.21 2.90
CA TRP A 352 27.78 24.95 2.52
C TRP A 352 28.87 24.50 3.52
N GLU A 353 29.63 25.43 4.08
CA GLU A 353 30.60 25.12 5.14
C GLU A 353 29.91 24.48 6.35
N GLN A 354 28.77 25.01 6.79
CA GLN A 354 27.98 24.41 7.88
C GLN A 354 27.49 23.00 7.52
N VAL A 355 27.03 22.78 6.28
CA VAL A 355 26.62 21.44 5.80
C VAL A 355 27.79 20.46 5.81
N VAL A 356 28.95 20.87 5.32
CA VAL A 356 30.16 20.04 5.30
C VAL A 356 30.62 19.70 6.73
N GLN A 357 30.61 20.68 7.64
CA GLN A 357 30.94 20.46 9.05
C GLN A 357 29.96 19.50 9.71
N LEU A 358 28.67 19.61 9.41
CA LEU A 358 27.64 18.71 9.91
C LEU A 358 27.87 17.26 9.45
N HIS A 359 28.19 17.07 8.17
CA HIS A 359 28.48 15.75 7.62
C HIS A 359 29.81 15.18 8.14
N ARG A 360 30.80 16.04 8.46
CA ARG A 360 32.04 15.62 9.17
C ARG A 360 31.75 15.17 10.61
N ALA A 361 30.74 15.74 11.26
CA ALA A 361 30.21 15.23 12.52
C ALA A 361 29.51 13.88 12.38
N ASN A 362 29.39 13.35 11.15
CA ASN A 362 28.65 12.13 10.83
C ASN A 362 27.18 12.24 11.30
N VAL A 363 26.63 13.45 11.16
CA VAL A 363 25.22 13.79 11.35
C VAL A 363 24.65 14.17 9.99
N VAL A 364 23.48 13.63 9.65
CA VAL A 364 22.71 13.98 8.45
C VAL A 364 21.36 14.52 8.92
N HIS A 365 20.93 15.66 8.42
CA HIS A 365 19.76 16.39 8.90
C HIS A 365 18.43 15.83 8.35
N LEU A 366 18.43 15.32 7.11
CA LEU A 366 17.32 14.70 6.37
C LEU A 366 16.12 15.61 6.05
N GLN A 367 15.96 16.72 6.76
CA GLN A 367 14.96 17.77 6.52
C GLN A 367 15.59 19.12 6.16
N LEU A 368 16.85 19.16 5.72
CA LEU A 368 17.57 20.42 5.56
C LEU A 368 17.04 21.25 4.40
N THR A 369 16.26 22.28 4.72
CA THR A 369 15.67 23.24 3.78
C THR A 369 16.08 24.66 4.18
N ALA A 370 15.76 25.64 3.34
CA ALA A 370 16.00 27.05 3.66
C ALA A 370 15.26 27.56 4.93
N SER A 371 14.24 26.85 5.43
CA SER A 371 13.60 27.19 6.71
C SER A 371 14.37 26.67 7.93
N HIS A 372 15.29 25.73 7.74
CA HIS A 372 16.13 25.14 8.80
C HIS A 372 17.53 25.77 8.86
N ILE A 373 17.78 26.78 8.02
CA ILE A 373 19.02 27.54 8.00
C ILE A 373 18.67 28.93 8.51
N ILE A 374 19.17 29.28 9.69
CA ILE A 374 18.94 30.58 10.32
C ILE A 374 20.18 31.44 10.10
N LEU A 375 20.01 32.59 9.43
CA LEU A 375 21.07 33.57 9.26
C LEU A 375 21.13 34.45 10.51
N THR A 376 22.29 34.44 11.17
CA THR A 376 22.61 35.26 12.35
C THR A 376 23.70 36.26 12.00
N ASP A 377 23.96 37.22 12.89
CA ASP A 377 25.06 38.18 12.73
C ASP A 377 26.44 37.50 12.66
N GLU A 378 26.59 36.33 13.28
CA GLU A 378 27.84 35.57 13.24
C GLU A 378 27.95 34.71 11.96
N GLY A 379 26.83 34.44 11.29
CA GLY A 379 26.70 33.63 10.06
C GLY A 379 25.59 32.57 10.18
N PRO A 380 25.51 31.61 9.25
CA PRO A 380 24.41 30.64 9.21
C PRO A 380 24.50 29.60 10.33
N ALA A 381 23.35 29.22 10.86
CA ALA A 381 23.15 28.15 11.82
C ALA A 381 22.11 27.14 11.31
N ILE A 382 22.24 25.88 11.70
CA ILE A 382 21.32 24.80 11.32
C ILE A 382 20.42 24.47 12.53
N VAL A 383 19.11 24.38 12.32
CA VAL A 383 18.11 24.10 13.37
C VAL A 383 17.16 22.98 12.96
N GLY A 384 16.47 22.35 13.91
CA GLY A 384 15.39 21.38 13.64
C GLY A 384 15.87 19.94 13.39
N PHE A 385 16.59 19.37 14.35
CA PHE A 385 17.24 18.05 14.25
C PHE A 385 16.31 16.85 14.55
N ALA A 386 15.00 17.04 14.63
CA ALA A 386 14.05 16.01 15.04
C ALA A 386 14.07 14.75 14.14
N ASP A 387 14.37 14.90 12.86
CA ASP A 387 14.51 13.79 11.91
C ASP A 387 15.98 13.46 11.58
N ALA A 388 16.93 14.13 12.22
CA ALA A 388 18.35 13.95 11.95
C ALA A 388 18.85 12.56 12.38
N ALA A 389 19.89 12.08 11.72
CA ALA A 389 20.50 10.79 11.96
C ALA A 389 22.01 10.94 12.17
N ALA A 390 22.51 10.37 13.25
CA ALA A 390 23.95 10.32 13.54
C ALA A 390 24.67 9.16 12.82
N SER A 391 24.41 8.98 11.53
CA SER A 391 25.01 7.93 10.70
C SER A 391 24.95 8.31 9.22
N ASN A 392 26.10 8.43 8.57
CA ASN A 392 26.22 8.61 7.12
C ASN A 392 26.31 7.26 6.36
N ILE A 393 25.82 6.17 6.94
CA ILE A 393 25.79 4.86 6.27
C ILE A 393 24.82 4.94 5.07
N ASN A 394 25.27 4.45 3.91
CA ASN A 394 24.51 4.40 2.64
C ASN A 394 24.32 5.75 1.91
N GLY A 395 25.23 6.71 2.07
CA GLY A 395 25.22 7.94 1.26
C GLY A 395 24.06 8.90 1.58
N GLN A 396 23.61 8.94 2.84
CA GLN A 396 22.51 9.81 3.26
C GLN A 396 22.88 11.30 3.22
N ALA A 397 24.16 11.65 3.35
CA ALA A 397 24.65 13.01 3.16
C ALA A 397 24.24 13.60 1.80
N SER A 398 24.18 12.78 0.74
CA SER A 398 23.74 13.22 -0.59
C SER A 398 22.28 13.68 -0.61
N LEU A 399 21.45 13.25 0.34
CA LEU A 399 20.06 13.70 0.47
C LEU A 399 19.98 15.13 0.99
N ASP A 400 20.80 15.49 1.99
CA ASP A 400 20.89 16.86 2.50
C ASP A 400 21.45 17.80 1.43
N ILE A 401 22.50 17.37 0.72
CA ILE A 401 23.09 18.17 -0.36
C ILE A 401 22.06 18.40 -1.46
N ALA A 402 21.31 17.36 -1.86
CA ALA A 402 20.22 17.49 -2.83
C ALA A 402 19.14 18.47 -2.34
N ALA A 403 18.76 18.41 -1.06
CA ALA A 403 17.74 19.27 -0.48
C ALA A 403 18.20 20.74 -0.40
N VAL A 404 19.43 21.01 0.04
CA VAL A 404 20.00 22.37 0.10
C VAL A 404 20.23 22.93 -1.29
N LEU A 405 20.76 22.13 -2.22
CA LEU A 405 20.97 22.55 -3.61
C LEU A 405 19.64 22.93 -4.29
N PHE A 406 18.58 22.14 -4.06
CA PHE A 406 17.26 22.47 -4.57
C PHE A 406 16.63 23.67 -3.84
N ALA A 407 16.78 23.79 -2.52
CA ALA A 407 16.25 24.92 -1.77
C ALA A 407 16.91 26.24 -2.18
N THR A 408 18.23 26.26 -2.33
CA THR A 408 18.99 27.44 -2.78
C THR A 408 18.73 27.77 -4.24
N SER A 409 18.58 26.78 -5.14
CA SER A 409 18.22 27.06 -6.54
C SER A 409 16.85 27.74 -6.69
N ARG A 410 15.92 27.45 -5.77
CA ARG A 410 14.61 28.12 -5.69
C ARG A 410 14.69 29.57 -5.18
N LEU A 411 15.75 29.92 -4.44
CA LEU A 411 15.97 31.27 -3.91
C LEU A 411 16.80 32.13 -4.87
N VAL A 412 17.93 31.63 -5.36
CA VAL A 412 18.92 32.41 -6.13
C VAL A 412 19.03 32.03 -7.60
N GLY A 413 18.27 31.04 -8.05
CA GLY A 413 18.35 30.47 -9.41
C GLY A 413 19.33 29.29 -9.52
N VAL A 414 19.13 28.47 -10.56
CA VAL A 414 19.86 27.22 -10.80
C VAL A 414 21.36 27.46 -10.95
N ASP A 415 21.77 28.38 -11.82
CA ASP A 415 23.18 28.58 -12.14
C ASP A 415 23.99 29.04 -10.92
N ARG A 416 23.45 30.00 -10.16
CA ARG A 416 24.12 30.55 -8.98
C ARG A 416 24.19 29.53 -7.84
N ALA A 417 23.14 28.73 -7.65
CA ALA A 417 23.15 27.65 -6.66
C ALA A 417 24.18 26.57 -7.01
N VAL A 418 24.23 26.11 -8.28
CA VAL A 418 25.23 25.14 -8.75
C VAL A 418 26.66 25.68 -8.61
N ALA A 419 26.89 26.95 -8.96
CA ALA A 419 28.20 27.59 -8.80
C ALA A 419 28.64 27.70 -7.33
N SER A 420 27.72 27.94 -6.39
CA SER A 420 28.03 27.93 -4.95
C SER A 420 28.40 26.53 -4.46
N ALA A 421 27.68 25.49 -4.91
CA ALA A 421 27.95 24.11 -4.51
C ALA A 421 29.28 23.59 -5.06
N LEU A 422 29.65 23.96 -6.29
CA LEU A 422 30.93 23.61 -6.91
C LEU A 422 32.14 24.22 -6.19
N ARG A 423 31.97 25.40 -5.57
CA ARG A 423 33.02 26.03 -4.77
C ARG A 423 33.25 25.32 -3.44
N ALA A 424 32.17 24.86 -2.80
CA ALA A 424 32.24 24.32 -1.45
C ALA A 424 32.37 22.79 -1.36
N LEU A 425 31.96 22.05 -2.40
CA LEU A 425 31.92 20.57 -2.39
C LEU A 425 32.88 19.96 -3.39
N SER A 426 33.44 18.79 -3.06
CA SER A 426 34.27 18.02 -3.98
C SER A 426 33.47 17.47 -5.16
N ARG A 427 34.15 17.36 -6.32
CA ARG A 427 33.57 16.84 -7.55
C ARG A 427 32.89 15.48 -7.36
N ASP A 428 33.56 14.55 -6.67
CA ASP A 428 33.04 13.19 -6.45
C ASP A 428 31.71 13.21 -5.66
N THR A 429 31.61 14.05 -4.64
CA THR A 429 30.37 14.23 -3.86
C THR A 429 29.21 14.73 -4.75
N LEU A 430 29.48 15.66 -5.65
CA LEU A 430 28.46 16.20 -6.56
C LEU A 430 28.05 15.17 -7.63
N VAL A 431 28.97 14.31 -8.07
CA VAL A 431 28.66 13.17 -8.95
C VAL A 431 27.73 12.19 -8.25
N ASP A 432 27.96 11.89 -6.97
CA ASP A 432 27.11 11.00 -6.17
C ASP A 432 25.72 11.59 -5.86
N VAL A 433 25.58 12.92 -5.91
CA VAL A 433 24.30 13.62 -5.67
C VAL A 433 23.37 13.59 -6.89
N LEU A 434 23.91 13.52 -8.11
CA LEU A 434 23.12 13.55 -9.35
C LEU A 434 22.01 12.47 -9.43
N PRO A 435 22.27 11.19 -9.10
CA PRO A 435 21.23 10.15 -9.14
C PRO A 435 20.12 10.32 -8.08
N VAL A 436 20.37 11.11 -7.03
CA VAL A 436 19.44 11.32 -5.90
C VAL A 436 18.70 12.66 -5.97
N LEU A 437 19.02 13.54 -6.93
CA LEU A 437 18.28 14.78 -7.24
C LEU A 437 16.90 14.48 -7.86
N GLN A 438 16.00 13.93 -7.06
CA GLN A 438 14.64 13.54 -7.45
C GLN A 438 13.62 13.87 -6.36
N SER A 439 12.36 14.06 -6.76
CA SER A 439 11.28 14.51 -5.86
C SER A 439 11.08 13.60 -4.64
N ALA A 440 11.38 12.30 -4.77
CA ALA A 440 11.25 11.33 -3.68
C ALA A 440 12.20 11.59 -2.50
N VAL A 441 13.33 12.27 -2.72
CA VAL A 441 14.32 12.58 -1.66
C VAL A 441 13.97 13.86 -0.92
N LEU A 442 13.41 14.85 -1.62
CA LEU A 442 13.20 16.17 -1.06
C LEU A 442 12.33 16.13 0.20
N PRO A 443 12.63 16.94 1.23
CA PRO A 443 11.75 17.21 2.37
C PRO A 443 10.30 17.55 1.93
N GLU A 444 9.31 17.20 2.74
CA GLU A 444 7.88 17.45 2.42
C GLU A 444 7.57 18.90 1.98
N PRO A 445 8.14 19.95 2.62
CA PRO A 445 7.93 21.33 2.19
C PRO A 445 8.34 21.61 0.75
N LEU A 446 9.29 20.84 0.20
CA LEU A 446 9.86 21.03 -1.13
C LEU A 446 9.20 20.14 -2.21
N ARG A 447 8.37 19.14 -1.83
CA ARG A 447 7.80 18.15 -2.79
C ARG A 447 6.68 18.67 -3.70
N GLY A 448 6.18 19.89 -3.48
CA GLY A 448 5.08 20.48 -4.23
C GLY A 448 3.73 19.82 -3.92
N ARG A 449 2.70 20.62 -3.61
CA ARG A 449 1.36 20.10 -3.31
C ARG A 449 0.54 19.88 -4.59
N GLY A 450 -0.25 18.81 -4.59
CA GLY A 450 -1.08 18.43 -5.74
C GLY A 450 -0.30 17.96 -6.97
N ARG A 451 -1.02 17.59 -8.04
CA ARG A 451 -0.41 17.04 -9.26
C ARG A 451 0.40 18.09 -10.04
N ALA A 452 -0.07 19.33 -10.08
CA ALA A 452 0.60 20.42 -10.77
C ALA A 452 1.91 20.81 -10.07
N GLY A 453 1.89 20.97 -8.73
CA GLY A 453 3.07 21.27 -7.94
C GLY A 453 4.15 20.19 -8.06
N ARG A 454 3.77 18.91 -7.93
CA ARG A 454 4.71 17.80 -8.13
C ARG A 454 5.35 17.79 -9.52
N LYS A 455 4.60 18.16 -10.56
CA LYS A 455 5.14 18.25 -11.91
C LYS A 455 6.14 19.40 -12.04
N ALA A 456 5.82 20.57 -11.49
CA ALA A 456 6.73 21.72 -11.51
C ALA A 456 8.05 21.39 -10.81
N VAL A 457 7.99 20.83 -9.59
CA VAL A 457 9.18 20.39 -8.84
C VAL A 457 10.00 19.37 -9.62
N SER A 458 9.36 18.43 -10.33
CA SER A 458 10.07 17.47 -11.17
C SER A 458 10.75 18.10 -12.38
N THR A 459 10.20 19.18 -12.93
CA THR A 459 10.84 19.95 -14.01
C THR A 459 12.04 20.70 -13.47
N ASP A 460 11.88 21.45 -12.38
CA ASP A 460 12.95 22.22 -11.74
C ASP A 460 14.13 21.32 -11.34
N LEU A 461 13.86 20.11 -10.83
CA LEU A 461 14.88 19.10 -10.54
C LEU A 461 15.54 18.53 -11.80
N GLY A 462 14.83 18.50 -12.94
CA GLY A 462 15.40 18.17 -14.23
C GLY A 462 16.43 19.22 -14.64
N ASP A 463 16.03 20.49 -14.65
CA ASP A 463 16.88 21.61 -15.04
C ASP A 463 18.14 21.69 -14.14
N LEU A 464 17.96 21.48 -12.83
CA LEU A 464 19.07 21.45 -11.87
C LEU A 464 20.04 20.28 -12.12
N ARG A 465 19.54 19.10 -12.48
CA ARG A 465 20.38 17.94 -12.84
C ARG A 465 21.16 18.22 -14.13
N THR A 466 20.51 18.77 -15.14
CA THR A 466 21.16 19.12 -16.41
C THR A 466 22.26 20.16 -16.19
N ALA A 467 21.99 21.21 -15.42
CA ALA A 467 22.98 22.26 -15.12
C ALA A 467 24.18 21.73 -14.33
N LEU A 468 23.94 20.89 -13.30
CA LEU A 468 25.00 20.28 -12.51
C LEU A 468 25.83 19.28 -13.33
N ALA A 469 25.18 18.41 -14.12
CA ALA A 469 25.87 17.44 -14.98
C ALA A 469 26.73 18.14 -16.05
N GLY A 470 26.20 19.21 -16.66
CA GLY A 470 26.93 20.05 -17.60
C GLY A 470 28.17 20.70 -16.98
N SER A 471 28.04 21.24 -15.77
CA SER A 471 29.16 21.86 -15.04
C SER A 471 30.23 20.83 -14.61
N LEU A 472 29.83 19.58 -14.37
CA LEU A 472 30.74 18.48 -14.01
C LEU A 472 31.36 17.78 -15.25
N GLY A 473 30.86 18.07 -16.46
CA GLY A 473 31.31 17.46 -17.71
C GLY A 473 30.94 15.98 -17.87
N ILE A 474 29.79 15.55 -17.32
CA ILE A 474 29.32 14.16 -17.38
C ILE A 474 27.91 14.07 -17.98
N SER A 475 27.56 12.91 -18.54
CA SER A 475 26.18 12.64 -18.97
C SER A 475 25.28 12.40 -17.76
N GLU A 476 23.99 12.76 -17.87
CA GLU A 476 23.03 12.56 -16.79
C GLU A 476 22.93 11.05 -16.42
N PRO A 477 23.26 10.67 -15.17
CA PRO A 477 23.19 9.29 -14.74
C PRO A 477 21.74 8.82 -14.58
N GLN A 478 21.52 7.51 -14.63
CA GLN A 478 20.20 6.94 -14.34
C GLN A 478 19.80 7.24 -12.89
N LEU A 479 18.55 7.67 -12.69
CA LEU A 479 18.01 7.92 -11.36
C LEU A 479 18.00 6.64 -10.54
N THR A 480 18.41 6.74 -9.27
CA THR A 480 18.36 5.60 -8.37
C THR A 480 16.90 5.26 -8.05
N GLU A 481 16.51 3.99 -8.16
CA GLU A 481 15.19 3.54 -7.71
C GLU A 481 15.11 3.59 -6.18
N LEU A 482 14.41 4.59 -5.66
CA LEU A 482 14.24 4.80 -4.22
C LEU A 482 13.04 4.06 -3.64
N HIS A 483 12.19 3.44 -4.46
CA HIS A 483 11.08 2.60 -4.00
C HIS A 483 11.55 1.15 -3.88
N ARG A 484 11.43 0.59 -2.68
CA ARG A 484 11.73 -0.82 -2.38
C ARG A 484 10.64 -1.76 -2.89
N ILE A 485 9.38 -1.30 -2.90
CA ILE A 485 8.23 -2.05 -3.40
C ILE A 485 7.47 -1.13 -4.36
N SER A 486 7.43 -1.49 -5.64
CA SER A 486 6.58 -0.82 -6.62
C SER A 486 5.11 -1.10 -6.29
N GLY A 487 4.21 -0.13 -6.51
CA GLY A 487 2.76 -0.36 -6.36
C GLY A 487 2.27 -1.54 -7.19
N THR A 488 2.94 -1.81 -8.32
CA THR A 488 2.77 -2.99 -9.17
C THR A 488 3.09 -4.30 -8.43
N THR A 489 4.19 -4.34 -7.68
CA THR A 489 4.58 -5.52 -6.87
C THR A 489 3.58 -5.76 -5.74
N LEU A 490 3.08 -4.70 -5.09
CA LEU A 490 2.06 -4.83 -4.05
C LEU A 490 0.75 -5.40 -4.61
N LEU A 491 0.31 -4.92 -5.78
CA LEU A 491 -0.87 -5.46 -6.48
C LEU A 491 -0.68 -6.92 -6.89
N LEU A 492 0.52 -7.30 -7.36
CA LEU A 492 0.85 -8.68 -7.69
C LEU A 492 0.76 -9.59 -6.46
N VAL A 493 1.31 -9.17 -5.32
CA VAL A 493 1.23 -9.92 -4.05
C VAL A 493 -0.22 -10.05 -3.60
N ILE A 494 -1.00 -8.96 -3.58
CA ILE A 494 -2.41 -8.99 -3.20
C ILE A 494 -3.23 -9.87 -4.15
N GLY A 495 -3.03 -9.74 -5.47
CA GLY A 495 -3.70 -10.55 -6.48
C GLY A 495 -3.37 -12.04 -6.36
N THR A 496 -2.11 -12.37 -6.02
CA THR A 496 -1.68 -13.75 -5.76
C THR A 496 -2.36 -14.29 -4.50
N PHE A 497 -2.40 -13.52 -3.40
CA PHE A 497 -3.10 -13.91 -2.17
C PHE A 497 -4.60 -14.12 -2.40
N LEU A 498 -5.25 -13.23 -3.17
CA LEU A 498 -6.67 -13.38 -3.54
C LEU A 498 -6.90 -14.59 -4.43
N GLY A 499 -6.00 -14.85 -5.39
CA GLY A 499 -6.04 -16.04 -6.25
C GLY A 499 -5.89 -17.33 -5.46
N VAL A 500 -4.93 -17.39 -4.53
CA VAL A 500 -4.75 -18.53 -3.61
C VAL A 500 -5.97 -18.69 -2.71
N ALA A 501 -6.50 -17.61 -2.12
CA ALA A 501 -7.69 -17.68 -1.29
C ALA A 501 -8.91 -18.19 -2.08
N ALA A 502 -9.11 -17.74 -3.32
CA ALA A 502 -10.19 -18.20 -4.19
C ALA A 502 -10.00 -19.65 -4.66
N LEU A 503 -8.77 -20.10 -4.89
CA LEU A 503 -8.48 -21.51 -5.15
C LEU A 503 -8.75 -22.36 -3.91
N LEU A 504 -8.38 -21.88 -2.71
CA LEU A 504 -8.63 -22.57 -1.46
C LEU A 504 -10.12 -22.70 -1.15
N THR A 505 -10.97 -21.74 -1.54
CA THR A 505 -12.44 -21.90 -1.41
C THR A 505 -13.03 -22.85 -2.43
N GLN A 506 -12.35 -23.08 -3.56
CA GLN A 506 -12.72 -24.10 -4.55
C GLN A 506 -12.12 -25.48 -4.22
N VAL A 507 -11.17 -25.59 -3.30
CA VAL A 507 -10.63 -26.88 -2.87
C VAL A 507 -11.62 -27.47 -1.87
N GLY A 508 -12.10 -28.67 -2.13
CA GLY A 508 -12.88 -29.47 -1.18
C GLY A 508 -11.99 -29.98 -0.04
N ASP A 509 -11.93 -31.28 0.18
CA ASP A 509 -11.00 -31.86 1.16
C ASP A 509 -9.56 -31.88 0.60
N PRO A 510 -8.56 -31.26 1.26
CA PRO A 510 -7.16 -31.31 0.82
C PRO A 510 -6.63 -32.74 0.66
N ALA A 511 -7.14 -33.70 1.44
CA ALA A 511 -6.76 -35.10 1.32
C ALA A 511 -7.27 -35.72 0.01
N THR A 512 -8.49 -35.38 -0.43
CA THR A 512 -9.04 -35.89 -1.69
C THR A 512 -8.30 -35.28 -2.88
N LEU A 513 -8.02 -33.97 -2.87
CA LEU A 513 -7.20 -33.33 -3.90
C LEU A 513 -5.83 -34.00 -4.04
N TRP A 514 -5.14 -34.26 -2.92
CA TRP A 514 -3.84 -34.93 -2.94
C TRP A 514 -3.94 -36.36 -3.48
N SER A 515 -5.01 -37.08 -3.15
CA SER A 515 -5.26 -38.42 -3.68
C SER A 515 -5.52 -38.42 -5.19
N THR A 516 -6.24 -37.41 -5.71
CA THR A 516 -6.49 -37.20 -7.14
C THR A 516 -5.20 -36.84 -7.87
N MET A 517 -4.34 -36.00 -7.27
CA MET A 517 -3.04 -35.66 -7.84
C MET A 517 -2.12 -36.87 -7.99
N LYS A 518 -2.17 -37.84 -7.06
CA LYS A 518 -1.40 -39.08 -7.15
C LYS A 518 -1.88 -40.03 -8.25
N GLN A 519 -3.14 -39.94 -8.65
CA GLN A 519 -3.72 -40.76 -9.70
C GLN A 519 -3.43 -40.24 -11.11
N ALA A 520 -2.67 -39.13 -11.22
CA ALA A 520 -2.33 -38.54 -12.49
C ALA A 520 -1.56 -39.50 -13.40
N THR A 521 -1.99 -39.60 -14.66
CA THR A 521 -1.24 -40.35 -15.67
C THR A 521 -0.06 -39.51 -16.15
N PRO A 522 1.21 -39.90 -15.88
CA PRO A 522 2.36 -39.02 -16.13
C PRO A 522 2.58 -38.72 -17.63
N GLY A 523 2.20 -39.64 -18.52
CA GLY A 523 2.37 -39.48 -19.96
C GLY A 523 1.67 -38.23 -20.51
N TRP A 524 0.47 -37.92 -20.01
CA TRP A 524 -0.27 -36.73 -20.40
C TRP A 524 0.38 -35.44 -19.90
N ILE A 525 0.96 -35.44 -18.68
CA ILE A 525 1.67 -34.27 -18.13
C ILE A 525 2.96 -34.01 -18.91
N VAL A 526 3.71 -35.06 -19.27
CA VAL A 526 4.92 -34.92 -20.11
C VAL A 526 4.55 -34.38 -21.49
N LEU A 527 3.47 -34.90 -22.10
CA LEU A 527 2.98 -34.39 -23.37
C LEU A 527 2.55 -32.91 -23.26
N ALA A 528 1.83 -32.55 -22.20
CA ALA A 528 1.45 -31.16 -21.92
C ALA A 528 2.67 -30.24 -21.84
N LEU A 529 3.74 -30.67 -21.17
CA LEU A 529 4.98 -29.90 -21.07
C LEU A 529 5.67 -29.72 -22.44
N VAL A 530 5.78 -30.79 -23.22
CA VAL A 530 6.39 -30.73 -24.57
C VAL A 530 5.60 -29.80 -25.48
N VAL A 531 4.27 -29.91 -25.48
CA VAL A 531 3.40 -29.03 -26.26
C VAL A 531 3.50 -27.59 -25.74
N SER A 532 3.57 -27.38 -24.43
CA SER A 532 3.73 -26.05 -23.85
C SER A 532 5.05 -25.39 -24.26
N LEU A 533 6.14 -26.13 -24.43
CA LEU A 533 7.37 -25.54 -24.94
C LEU A 533 7.25 -25.15 -26.42
N SER A 534 6.47 -25.91 -27.20
CA SER A 534 6.21 -25.63 -28.61
C SER A 534 5.34 -24.39 -28.85
N THR A 535 4.56 -23.93 -27.86
CA THR A 535 3.75 -22.69 -27.98
C THR A 535 4.63 -21.48 -28.29
N ASN A 536 5.85 -21.44 -27.78
CA ASN A 536 6.83 -20.38 -28.04
C ASN A 536 7.16 -20.23 -29.53
N VAL A 537 7.08 -21.31 -30.31
CA VAL A 537 7.25 -21.27 -31.78
C VAL A 537 6.07 -20.52 -32.41
N ALA A 538 4.84 -20.81 -31.98
CA ALA A 538 3.65 -20.14 -32.48
C ALA A 538 3.64 -18.66 -32.12
N THR A 539 4.03 -18.30 -30.89
CA THR A 539 4.20 -16.90 -30.47
C THR A 539 5.33 -16.20 -31.23
N ALA A 540 6.41 -16.92 -31.57
CA ALA A 540 7.51 -16.37 -32.36
C ALA A 540 7.08 -16.06 -33.80
N VAL A 541 6.32 -16.95 -34.43
CA VAL A 541 5.72 -16.73 -35.76
C VAL A 541 4.76 -15.53 -35.72
N ALA A 542 3.96 -15.41 -34.66
CA ALA A 542 3.10 -14.25 -34.47
C ALA A 542 3.90 -12.93 -34.35
N LEU A 543 4.99 -12.94 -33.60
CA LEU A 543 5.89 -11.78 -33.48
C LEU A 543 6.54 -11.44 -34.82
N MET A 544 6.99 -12.44 -35.60
CA MET A 544 7.53 -12.23 -36.96
C MET A 544 6.53 -11.52 -37.88
N GLY A 545 5.25 -11.90 -37.80
CA GLY A 545 4.18 -11.24 -38.56
C GLY A 545 3.87 -9.81 -38.13
N SER A 546 4.29 -9.40 -36.93
CA SER A 546 4.07 -8.05 -36.39
C SER A 546 5.20 -7.05 -36.68
N VAL A 547 6.35 -7.54 -37.16
CA VAL A 547 7.57 -6.74 -37.39
C VAL A 547 7.83 -6.60 -38.89
N PRO A 548 8.20 -5.40 -39.40
CA PRO A 548 8.43 -5.20 -40.83
C PRO A 548 9.74 -5.82 -41.34
N VAL A 549 10.70 -6.10 -40.45
CA VAL A 549 12.00 -6.70 -40.73
C VAL A 549 11.96 -8.22 -40.54
N ARG A 550 12.69 -8.97 -41.38
CA ARG A 550 12.81 -10.42 -41.24
C ARG A 550 13.71 -10.77 -40.05
N ILE A 551 13.11 -11.31 -38.99
CA ILE A 551 13.83 -11.82 -37.82
C ILE A 551 13.93 -13.36 -37.86
N PRO A 552 15.04 -13.96 -37.39
CA PRO A 552 15.24 -15.41 -37.46
C PRO A 552 14.33 -16.17 -36.48
N LEU A 553 13.62 -17.20 -36.98
CA LEU A 553 12.64 -17.96 -36.20
C LEU A 553 13.22 -18.61 -34.94
N LEU A 554 14.43 -19.19 -35.04
CA LEU A 554 15.05 -19.90 -33.93
C LEU A 554 15.36 -18.96 -32.76
N ARG A 555 16.01 -17.82 -33.03
CA ARG A 555 16.33 -16.79 -32.01
C ARG A 555 15.07 -16.10 -31.49
N THR A 556 14.05 -15.95 -32.33
CA THR A 556 12.77 -15.37 -31.91
C THR A 556 12.00 -16.34 -31.00
N THR A 557 12.11 -17.65 -31.25
CA THR A 557 11.56 -18.69 -30.35
C THR A 557 12.31 -18.71 -29.03
N GLU A 558 13.64 -18.60 -29.07
CA GLU A 558 14.49 -18.44 -27.89
C GLU A 558 14.11 -17.21 -27.07
N LEU A 559 13.83 -16.08 -27.74
CA LEU A 559 13.28 -14.89 -27.10
C LEU A 559 11.95 -15.21 -26.41
N GLN A 560 10.96 -15.77 -27.11
CA GLN A 560 9.65 -16.07 -26.50
C GLN A 560 9.78 -16.99 -25.28
N LEU A 561 10.63 -18.01 -25.36
CA LEU A 561 10.94 -18.87 -24.24
C LEU A 561 11.59 -18.09 -23.09
N SER A 562 12.51 -17.17 -23.38
CA SER A 562 13.11 -16.29 -22.36
C SER A 562 12.10 -15.37 -21.67
N LEU A 563 11.05 -14.95 -22.38
CA LEU A 563 9.99 -14.10 -21.82
C LEU A 563 9.19 -14.82 -20.73
N THR A 564 9.10 -16.16 -20.77
CA THR A 564 8.46 -16.94 -19.69
C THR A 564 9.19 -16.75 -18.35
N PHE A 565 10.52 -16.64 -18.37
CA PHE A 565 11.34 -16.30 -17.21
C PHE A 565 11.28 -14.81 -16.88
N ALA A 566 11.48 -13.93 -17.87
CA ALA A 566 11.54 -12.49 -17.65
C ALA A 566 10.23 -11.92 -17.06
N ASN A 567 9.08 -12.44 -17.49
CA ASN A 567 7.78 -12.05 -16.96
C ASN A 567 7.51 -12.56 -15.54
N LEU A 568 8.17 -13.65 -15.13
CA LEU A 568 8.11 -14.16 -13.76
C LEU A 568 9.02 -13.34 -12.83
N ALA A 569 10.21 -12.98 -13.31
CA ALA A 569 11.20 -12.22 -12.54
C ALA A 569 10.83 -10.74 -12.36
N ILE A 570 10.38 -10.08 -13.43
CA ILE A 570 9.95 -8.68 -13.43
C ILE A 570 8.59 -8.58 -14.14
N PRO A 571 7.49 -8.77 -13.40
CA PRO A 571 6.14 -8.77 -13.96
C PRO A 571 5.85 -7.52 -14.78
N SER A 572 5.18 -7.69 -15.93
CA SER A 572 4.74 -6.66 -16.88
C SER A 572 5.81 -5.83 -17.59
N VAL A 573 7.01 -5.68 -17.03
CA VAL A 573 8.08 -4.83 -17.61
C VAL A 573 9.21 -5.68 -18.19
N GLY A 574 9.58 -6.79 -17.54
CA GLY A 574 10.73 -7.61 -17.93
C GLY A 574 10.61 -8.15 -19.36
N GLY A 575 9.47 -8.75 -19.69
CA GLY A 575 9.28 -9.33 -21.03
C GLY A 575 9.17 -8.29 -22.13
N LEU A 576 8.46 -7.17 -21.90
CA LEU A 576 8.36 -6.09 -22.88
C LEU A 576 9.71 -5.41 -23.12
N ALA A 577 10.49 -5.16 -22.07
CA ALA A 577 11.82 -4.57 -22.20
C ALA A 577 12.76 -5.48 -23.00
N ALA A 578 12.80 -6.77 -22.67
CA ALA A 578 13.61 -7.76 -23.38
C ALA A 578 13.19 -7.86 -24.86
N GLN A 579 11.88 -7.90 -25.15
CA GLN A 579 11.38 -7.95 -26.52
C GLN A 579 11.72 -6.68 -27.33
N VAL A 580 11.52 -5.50 -26.75
CA VAL A 580 11.86 -4.22 -27.40
C VAL A 580 13.36 -4.16 -27.69
N ARG A 581 14.18 -4.54 -26.72
CA ARG A 581 15.64 -4.53 -26.84
C ARG A 581 16.14 -5.51 -27.89
N TYR A 582 15.58 -6.72 -27.95
CA TYR A 582 15.83 -7.68 -29.02
C TYR A 582 15.51 -7.10 -30.40
N LEU A 583 14.33 -6.48 -30.56
CA LEU A 583 13.95 -5.88 -31.83
C LEU A 583 14.87 -4.72 -32.22
N GLN A 584 15.33 -3.91 -31.26
CA GLN A 584 16.34 -2.87 -31.49
C GLN A 584 17.67 -3.44 -31.99
N LYS A 585 18.14 -4.53 -31.38
CA LYS A 585 19.35 -5.26 -31.84
C LYS A 585 19.20 -5.83 -33.24
N GLN A 586 17.97 -6.11 -33.68
CA GLN A 586 17.64 -6.53 -35.05
C GLN A 586 17.44 -5.34 -36.02
N GLY A 587 17.73 -4.11 -35.60
CA GLY A 587 17.66 -2.91 -36.46
C GLY A 587 16.28 -2.25 -36.54
N VAL A 588 15.35 -2.59 -35.64
CA VAL A 588 14.04 -1.93 -35.54
C VAL A 588 14.16 -0.70 -34.65
N ASP A 589 13.63 0.46 -35.08
CA ASP A 589 13.63 1.65 -34.23
C ASP A 589 12.80 1.45 -32.94
N LEU A 590 13.06 2.24 -31.90
CA LEU A 590 12.40 2.09 -30.60
C LEU A 590 10.86 2.18 -30.70
N ALA A 591 10.34 3.09 -31.54
CA ALA A 591 8.90 3.32 -31.67
C ALA A 591 8.22 2.15 -32.39
N ALA A 592 8.84 1.62 -33.44
CA ALA A 592 8.39 0.45 -34.18
C ALA A 592 8.52 -0.84 -33.35
N ALA A 593 9.56 -0.97 -32.53
CA ALA A 593 9.75 -2.11 -31.63
C ALA A 593 8.64 -2.19 -30.57
N VAL A 594 8.33 -1.06 -29.93
CA VAL A 594 7.22 -0.95 -28.95
C VAL A 594 5.88 -1.20 -29.64
N ALA A 595 5.66 -0.64 -30.83
CA ALA A 595 4.42 -0.82 -31.57
C ALA A 595 4.21 -2.27 -32.01
N ALA A 596 5.24 -2.93 -32.56
CA ALA A 596 5.17 -4.30 -33.04
C ALA A 596 4.96 -5.30 -31.89
N GLY A 597 5.82 -5.25 -30.87
CA GLY A 597 5.80 -6.19 -29.75
C GLY A 597 4.61 -6.01 -28.81
N GLY A 598 4.24 -4.76 -28.50
CA GLY A 598 3.16 -4.46 -27.56
C GLY A 598 1.79 -4.30 -28.21
N VAL A 599 1.66 -3.38 -29.16
CA VAL A 599 0.34 -2.92 -29.64
C VAL A 599 -0.22 -3.81 -30.75
N VAL A 600 0.57 -4.06 -31.79
CA VAL A 600 0.13 -4.82 -32.98
C VAL A 600 -0.04 -6.30 -32.63
N SER A 601 0.98 -6.90 -32.04
CA SER A 601 0.94 -8.31 -31.64
C SER A 601 -0.13 -8.56 -30.57
N GLY A 602 -0.25 -7.67 -29.57
CA GLY A 602 -1.29 -7.76 -28.54
C GLY A 602 -2.72 -7.62 -29.09
N ALA A 603 -2.98 -6.65 -29.97
CA ALA A 603 -4.30 -6.49 -30.59
C ALA A 603 -4.67 -7.69 -31.48
N ALA A 604 -3.70 -8.21 -32.24
CA ALA A 604 -3.89 -9.40 -33.07
C ALA A 604 -4.21 -10.63 -32.23
N ASN A 605 -3.53 -10.83 -31.09
CA ASN A 605 -3.86 -11.88 -30.14
C ASN A 605 -5.34 -11.84 -29.74
N ILE A 606 -5.84 -10.67 -29.32
CA ILE A 606 -7.24 -10.53 -28.87
C ILE A 606 -8.19 -10.89 -30.00
N ILE A 607 -7.98 -10.34 -31.20
CA ILE A 607 -8.87 -10.55 -32.34
C ILE A 607 -8.90 -12.03 -32.74
N VAL A 608 -7.72 -12.64 -32.91
CA VAL A 608 -7.59 -14.02 -33.36
C VAL A 608 -8.09 -14.98 -32.28
N THR A 609 -7.69 -14.79 -31.02
CA THR A 609 -8.15 -15.63 -29.90
C THR A 609 -9.66 -15.51 -29.69
N SER A 610 -10.25 -14.32 -29.86
CA SER A 610 -11.71 -14.15 -29.81
C SER A 610 -12.40 -14.87 -30.97
N ALA A 611 -11.83 -14.82 -32.19
CA ALA A 611 -12.37 -15.55 -33.32
C ALA A 611 -12.29 -17.07 -33.12
N VAL A 612 -11.17 -17.58 -32.61
CA VAL A 612 -11.01 -18.99 -32.23
C VAL A 612 -12.01 -19.38 -31.14
N CYS A 613 -12.22 -18.51 -30.14
CA CYS A 613 -13.22 -18.71 -29.09
C CYS A 613 -14.65 -18.80 -29.65
N LEU A 614 -15.00 -17.97 -30.62
CA LEU A 614 -16.31 -18.02 -31.30
C LEU A 614 -16.46 -19.32 -32.09
N VAL A 615 -15.44 -19.75 -32.83
CA VAL A 615 -15.47 -21.04 -33.54
C VAL A 615 -15.64 -22.20 -32.56
N ALA A 616 -14.90 -22.19 -31.45
CA ALA A 616 -15.02 -23.19 -30.40
C ALA A 616 -16.42 -23.21 -29.77
N LEU A 617 -17.06 -22.05 -29.61
CA LEU A 617 -18.43 -21.92 -29.11
C LEU A 617 -19.44 -22.63 -30.02
N PHE A 618 -19.30 -22.50 -31.35
CA PHE A 618 -20.21 -23.14 -32.31
C PHE A 618 -20.00 -24.65 -32.45
N LEU A 619 -18.76 -25.12 -32.27
CA LEU A 619 -18.40 -26.53 -32.44
C LEU A 619 -18.49 -27.35 -31.14
N SER A 620 -18.53 -26.68 -29.99
CA SER A 620 -18.60 -27.34 -28.68
C SER A 620 -19.92 -28.11 -28.52
N PRO A 621 -19.88 -29.40 -28.14
CA PRO A 621 -21.07 -30.22 -27.93
C PRO A 621 -21.84 -29.87 -26.66
N ILE A 622 -21.28 -29.02 -25.78
CA ILE A 622 -22.03 -28.45 -24.66
C ILE A 622 -23.09 -27.53 -25.24
N SER A 623 -24.34 -27.97 -25.17
CA SER A 623 -25.48 -27.06 -25.18
C SER A 623 -25.34 -26.17 -23.96
N LEU A 624 -24.72 -25.00 -24.13
CA LEU A 624 -24.80 -23.93 -23.14
C LEU A 624 -26.28 -23.65 -22.99
N ASN A 625 -26.86 -24.19 -21.93
CA ASN A 625 -28.26 -24.03 -21.62
C ASN A 625 -28.40 -22.56 -21.19
N LEU A 626 -28.54 -21.66 -22.17
CA LEU A 626 -28.73 -20.22 -21.99
C LEU A 626 -30.00 -19.93 -21.15
N GLY A 627 -30.79 -20.96 -20.83
CA GLY A 627 -31.89 -20.91 -19.87
C GLY A 627 -31.48 -20.79 -18.40
N SER A 628 -30.23 -21.11 -18.00
CA SER A 628 -29.77 -20.95 -16.60
C SER A 628 -29.06 -19.62 -16.31
N VAL A 629 -28.66 -18.89 -17.36
CA VAL A 629 -28.11 -17.54 -17.21
C VAL A 629 -29.25 -16.58 -17.47
N SER A 630 -29.74 -15.91 -16.43
CA SER A 630 -30.84 -14.96 -16.60
C SER A 630 -30.47 -13.94 -17.70
N PRO A 631 -31.40 -13.55 -18.59
CA PRO A 631 -31.15 -12.47 -19.57
C PRO A 631 -30.62 -11.19 -18.92
N ARG A 632 -30.91 -11.00 -17.64
CA ARG A 632 -30.42 -9.92 -16.77
C ARG A 632 -28.91 -10.01 -16.49
N THR A 633 -28.35 -11.21 -16.36
CA THR A 633 -26.92 -11.45 -16.14
C THR A 633 -26.12 -11.26 -17.42
N LEU A 634 -26.63 -11.75 -18.57
CA LEU A 634 -26.04 -11.50 -19.89
C LEU A 634 -26.07 -10.01 -20.24
N PHE A 635 -27.20 -9.33 -19.98
CA PHE A 635 -27.31 -7.89 -20.10
C PHE A 635 -26.35 -7.16 -19.14
N GLY A 636 -26.20 -7.63 -17.90
CA GLY A 636 -25.25 -7.10 -16.94
C GLY A 636 -23.79 -7.18 -17.41
N VAL A 637 -23.37 -8.32 -17.96
CA VAL A 637 -22.02 -8.50 -18.51
C VAL A 637 -21.81 -7.61 -19.75
N LEU A 638 -22.79 -7.54 -20.66
CA LEU A 638 -22.74 -6.65 -21.82
C LEU A 638 -22.71 -5.16 -21.43
N VAL A 639 -23.45 -4.76 -20.40
CA VAL A 639 -23.42 -3.40 -19.85
C VAL A 639 -22.08 -3.12 -19.18
N ILE A 640 -21.49 -4.05 -18.45
CA ILE A 640 -20.15 -3.87 -17.87
C ILE A 640 -19.11 -3.71 -18.98
N ILE A 641 -19.14 -4.53 -20.02
CA ILE A 641 -18.26 -4.39 -21.18
C ILE A 641 -18.48 -3.03 -21.87
N ALA A 642 -19.73 -2.62 -22.09
CA ALA A 642 -20.07 -1.34 -22.69
C ALA A 642 -19.66 -0.14 -21.81
N VAL A 643 -19.77 -0.24 -20.49
CA VAL A 643 -19.32 0.77 -19.53
C VAL A 643 -17.80 0.84 -19.48
N VAL A 644 -17.10 -0.29 -19.50
CA VAL A 644 -15.62 -0.32 -19.55
C VAL A 644 -15.13 0.30 -20.86
N ILE A 645 -15.70 -0.08 -21.99
CA ILE A 645 -15.39 0.52 -23.31
C ILE A 645 -15.75 2.01 -23.32
N GLY A 646 -16.91 2.38 -22.76
CA GLY A 646 -17.39 3.76 -22.66
C GLY A 646 -16.50 4.63 -21.78
N VAL A 647 -16.03 4.11 -20.64
CA VAL A 647 -15.11 4.79 -19.71
C VAL A 647 -13.72 4.91 -20.33
N LEU A 648 -13.19 3.86 -20.95
CA LEU A 648 -11.91 3.91 -21.68
C LEU A 648 -11.96 4.92 -22.83
N SER A 649 -13.07 4.95 -23.58
CA SER A 649 -13.31 5.92 -24.65
C SER A 649 -13.47 7.33 -24.09
N ALA A 650 -14.24 7.53 -23.02
CA ALA A 650 -14.41 8.83 -22.37
C ALA A 650 -13.10 9.38 -21.77
N ILE A 651 -12.22 8.51 -21.26
CA ILE A 651 -10.89 8.89 -20.80
C ILE A 651 -10.00 9.28 -21.99
N LEU A 652 -10.05 8.51 -23.08
CA LEU A 652 -9.27 8.75 -24.29
C LEU A 652 -9.70 10.04 -25.02
N PHE A 653 -11.00 10.30 -25.11
CA PHE A 653 -11.57 11.46 -25.81
C PHE A 653 -11.76 12.69 -24.90
N GLY A 654 -11.99 12.49 -23.60
CA GLY A 654 -12.22 13.56 -22.62
C GLY A 654 -10.96 14.17 -22.03
N VAL A 655 -9.81 13.48 -22.09
CA VAL A 655 -8.53 14.01 -21.58
C VAL A 655 -7.60 14.38 -22.74
N PRO A 656 -7.49 15.67 -23.12
CA PRO A 656 -6.71 16.10 -24.28
C PRO A 656 -5.22 15.73 -24.22
N ARG A 657 -4.67 15.57 -23.00
CA ARG A 657 -3.28 15.12 -22.78
C ARG A 657 -3.06 13.63 -23.01
N ILE A 658 -4.08 12.79 -22.78
CA ILE A 658 -4.02 11.35 -23.09
C ILE A 658 -4.25 11.20 -24.59
N ARG A 659 -5.21 11.96 -25.14
CA ARG A 659 -5.48 12.05 -26.57
C ARG A 659 -4.21 12.32 -27.37
N SER A 660 -3.45 13.37 -27.08
CA SER A 660 -2.22 13.68 -27.84
C SER A 660 -1.12 12.63 -27.67
N LYS A 661 -0.95 12.09 -26.46
CA LYS A 661 0.06 11.06 -26.16
C LYS A 661 -0.26 9.67 -26.70
N VAL A 662 -1.53 9.35 -26.93
CA VAL A 662 -1.98 8.04 -27.41
C VAL A 662 -2.27 8.09 -28.92
N LEU A 663 -2.78 9.19 -29.47
CA LEU A 663 -3.07 9.29 -30.91
C LEU A 663 -1.83 9.24 -31.78
N GLU A 664 -0.70 9.80 -31.35
CA GLU A 664 0.55 9.71 -32.13
C GLU A 664 1.04 8.26 -32.23
N PRO A 665 1.24 7.53 -31.11
CA PRO A 665 1.55 6.09 -31.15
C PRO A 665 0.46 5.26 -31.85
N ALA A 666 -0.82 5.56 -31.67
CA ALA A 666 -1.91 4.84 -32.30
C ALA A 666 -1.98 5.08 -33.81
N ARG A 667 -1.66 6.28 -34.30
CA ARG A 667 -1.55 6.57 -35.75
C ARG A 667 -0.36 5.84 -36.36
N SER A 668 0.78 5.81 -35.68
CA SER A 668 1.96 5.04 -36.11
C SER A 668 1.68 3.53 -36.10
N ALA A 669 1.02 3.03 -35.04
CA ALA A 669 0.56 1.65 -34.96
C ALA A 669 -0.47 1.32 -36.05
N TRP A 670 -1.39 2.24 -36.36
CA TRP A 670 -2.35 2.08 -37.46
C TRP A 670 -1.67 2.03 -38.82
N GLY A 671 -0.60 2.81 -39.03
CA GLY A 671 0.27 2.71 -40.20
C GLY A 671 0.89 1.31 -40.35
N ILE A 672 1.38 0.75 -39.24
CA ILE A 672 1.94 -0.61 -39.19
C ILE A 672 0.84 -1.66 -39.44
N VAL A 673 -0.31 -1.58 -38.77
CA VAL A 673 -1.47 -2.47 -39.00
C VAL A 673 -1.91 -2.43 -40.46
N ARG A 674 -1.98 -1.25 -41.08
CA ARG A 674 -2.32 -1.09 -42.49
C ARG A 674 -1.26 -1.67 -43.43
N SER A 675 0.02 -1.60 -43.05
CA SER A 675 1.11 -2.21 -43.81
C SER A 675 1.11 -3.74 -43.70
N VAL A 676 0.85 -4.29 -42.52
CA VAL A 676 0.71 -5.73 -42.25
C VAL A 676 -0.53 -6.29 -42.96
N ALA A 677 -1.66 -5.58 -42.94
CA ALA A 677 -2.87 -5.97 -43.66
C ALA A 677 -2.70 -6.00 -45.19
N ARG A 678 -1.71 -5.29 -45.75
CA ARG A 678 -1.39 -5.31 -47.19
C ARG A 678 -0.39 -6.39 -47.57
N SER A 679 0.29 -7.00 -46.60
CA SER A 679 1.22 -8.11 -46.81
C SER A 679 0.53 -9.42 -46.45
N PRO A 680 0.10 -10.23 -47.45
CA PRO A 680 -0.61 -11.48 -47.18
C PRO A 680 0.23 -12.45 -46.35
N ARG A 681 1.56 -12.38 -46.50
CA ARG A 681 2.50 -13.18 -45.72
C ARG A 681 2.52 -12.77 -44.24
N GLN A 682 2.70 -11.48 -43.93
CA GLN A 682 2.75 -11.02 -42.54
C GLN A 682 1.41 -11.24 -41.83
N LEU A 683 0.30 -11.01 -42.53
CA LEU A 683 -1.03 -11.32 -42.01
C LEU A 683 -1.20 -12.81 -41.74
N SER A 684 -0.72 -13.69 -42.63
CA SER A 684 -0.79 -15.14 -42.42
C SER A 684 0.08 -15.59 -41.24
N GLU A 685 1.30 -15.07 -41.09
CA GLU A 685 2.20 -15.38 -39.96
C GLU A 685 1.57 -14.90 -38.63
N LEU A 686 0.97 -13.71 -38.61
CA LEU A 686 0.32 -13.14 -37.44
C LEU A 686 -0.94 -13.94 -37.03
N VAL A 687 -1.82 -14.26 -37.98
CA VAL A 687 -3.07 -14.99 -37.72
C VAL A 687 -2.79 -16.45 -37.37
N LEU A 688 -1.96 -17.14 -38.16
CA LEU A 688 -1.63 -18.54 -37.91
C LEU A 688 -0.80 -18.70 -36.63
N GLY A 689 0.10 -17.76 -36.33
CA GLY A 689 0.86 -17.77 -35.09
C GLY A 689 -0.04 -17.68 -33.86
N TRP A 690 -0.96 -16.70 -33.81
CA TRP A 690 -1.88 -16.56 -32.67
C TRP A 690 -2.95 -17.66 -32.60
N ALA A 691 -3.47 -18.13 -33.75
CA ALA A 691 -4.42 -19.25 -33.78
C ALA A 691 -3.74 -20.54 -33.33
N GLY A 692 -2.53 -20.83 -33.82
CA GLY A 692 -1.71 -21.96 -33.41
C GLY A 692 -1.39 -21.89 -31.91
N ASN A 693 -1.05 -20.70 -31.40
CA ASN A 693 -0.83 -20.49 -29.97
C ASN A 693 -2.07 -20.84 -29.14
N ALA A 694 -3.25 -20.35 -29.53
CA ALA A 694 -4.51 -20.62 -28.83
C ALA A 694 -4.84 -22.13 -28.83
N LEU A 695 -4.69 -22.80 -29.97
CA LEU A 695 -4.92 -24.25 -30.11
C LEU A 695 -3.93 -25.08 -29.28
N LEU A 696 -2.64 -24.71 -29.30
CA LEU A 696 -1.60 -25.42 -28.54
C LEU A 696 -1.84 -25.27 -27.03
N TYR A 697 -2.11 -24.06 -26.52
CA TYR A 697 -2.43 -23.88 -25.09
C TYR A 697 -3.72 -24.61 -24.69
N ALA A 698 -4.74 -24.63 -25.55
CA ALA A 698 -5.92 -25.45 -25.29
C ALA A 698 -5.61 -26.95 -25.27
N PHE A 699 -4.69 -27.42 -26.12
CA PHE A 699 -4.23 -28.80 -26.11
C PHE A 699 -3.41 -29.14 -24.86
N VAL A 700 -2.59 -28.21 -24.36
CA VAL A 700 -1.92 -28.34 -23.05
C VAL A 700 -2.96 -28.53 -21.95
N LEU A 701 -4.01 -27.70 -21.92
CA LEU A 701 -5.10 -27.84 -20.97
C LEU A 701 -5.84 -29.18 -21.15
N TYR A 702 -6.10 -29.61 -22.38
CA TYR A 702 -6.72 -30.90 -22.69
C TYR A 702 -5.91 -32.06 -22.12
N CYS A 703 -4.58 -32.05 -22.33
CA CYS A 703 -3.68 -33.05 -21.74
C CYS A 703 -3.74 -33.02 -20.21
N CYS A 704 -3.78 -31.83 -19.60
CA CYS A 704 -3.90 -31.71 -18.15
C CYS A 704 -5.23 -32.30 -17.64
N VAL A 705 -6.35 -32.06 -18.32
CA VAL A 705 -7.65 -32.67 -17.96
C VAL A 705 -7.62 -34.19 -18.12
N ALA A 706 -7.08 -34.68 -19.25
CA ALA A 706 -6.94 -36.10 -19.54
C ALA A 706 -6.01 -36.83 -18.55
N ALA A 707 -5.12 -36.10 -17.85
CA ALA A 707 -4.24 -36.69 -16.86
C ALA A 707 -4.98 -37.13 -15.58
N PHE A 708 -6.10 -36.48 -15.21
CA PHE A 708 -6.79 -36.69 -13.92
C PHE A 708 -8.21 -37.26 -14.05
N GLY A 709 -8.78 -37.35 -15.26
CA GLY A 709 -10.15 -37.82 -15.44
C GLY A 709 -10.51 -38.12 -16.90
N PRO A 710 -11.77 -38.50 -17.18
CA PRO A 710 -12.23 -38.75 -18.54
C PRO A 710 -12.09 -37.49 -19.41
N PRO A 711 -11.63 -37.63 -20.67
CA PRO A 711 -11.35 -36.49 -21.52
C PRO A 711 -12.63 -35.72 -21.84
N VAL A 712 -12.61 -34.43 -21.55
CA VAL A 712 -13.63 -33.46 -22.00
C VAL A 712 -13.42 -33.20 -23.49
N ASP A 713 -14.49 -32.91 -24.23
CA ASP A 713 -14.40 -32.59 -25.65
C ASP A 713 -13.39 -31.43 -25.91
N PHE A 714 -12.56 -31.58 -26.94
CA PHE A 714 -11.49 -30.62 -27.23
C PHE A 714 -12.04 -29.21 -27.51
N TRP A 715 -13.19 -29.09 -28.18
CA TRP A 715 -13.80 -27.78 -28.48
C TRP A 715 -14.31 -27.10 -27.21
N THR A 716 -14.81 -27.88 -26.24
CA THR A 716 -15.12 -27.37 -24.90
C THR A 716 -13.87 -26.85 -24.20
N VAL A 717 -12.77 -27.60 -24.21
CA VAL A 717 -11.51 -27.18 -23.57
C VAL A 717 -10.93 -25.94 -24.26
N LEU A 718 -11.00 -25.88 -25.58
CA LEU A 718 -10.62 -24.72 -26.38
C LEU A 718 -11.44 -23.49 -25.98
N LEU A 719 -12.77 -23.63 -25.92
CA LEU A 719 -13.68 -22.56 -25.49
C LEU A 719 -13.35 -22.05 -24.08
N ILE A 720 -13.13 -22.97 -23.13
CA ILE A 720 -12.76 -22.62 -21.75
C ILE A 720 -11.43 -21.85 -21.74
N ASN A 721 -10.40 -22.38 -22.39
CA ASN A 721 -9.07 -21.77 -22.39
C ASN A 721 -9.06 -20.38 -23.04
N THR A 722 -9.66 -20.25 -24.23
CA THR A 722 -9.71 -18.97 -24.95
C THR A 722 -10.62 -17.95 -24.25
N GLY A 723 -11.75 -18.40 -23.70
CA GLY A 723 -12.68 -17.55 -22.95
C GLY A 723 -12.03 -16.98 -21.69
N VAL A 724 -11.40 -17.83 -20.88
CA VAL A 724 -10.69 -17.40 -19.65
C VAL A 724 -9.49 -16.51 -20.00
N SER A 725 -8.73 -16.83 -21.04
CA SER A 725 -7.59 -16.00 -21.48
C SER A 725 -8.03 -14.60 -21.94
N THR A 726 -9.18 -14.51 -22.61
CA THR A 726 -9.75 -13.23 -23.05
C THR A 726 -10.24 -12.38 -21.87
N LEU A 727 -10.87 -13.01 -20.88
CA LEU A 727 -11.26 -12.36 -19.61
C LEU A 727 -10.04 -11.90 -18.80
N ALA A 728 -9.00 -12.72 -18.73
CA ALA A 728 -7.76 -12.39 -18.03
C ALA A 728 -7.05 -11.17 -18.64
N PHE A 729 -7.13 -10.99 -19.96
CA PHE A 729 -6.59 -9.80 -20.64
C PHE A 729 -7.34 -8.51 -20.28
N ALA A 730 -8.66 -8.59 -20.01
CA ALA A 730 -9.48 -7.42 -19.67
C ALA A 730 -9.18 -6.84 -18.27
N VAL A 731 -8.47 -7.59 -17.42
CA VAL A 731 -8.09 -7.20 -16.06
C VAL A 731 -6.58 -6.90 -16.03
N PRO A 732 -6.16 -5.61 -16.15
CA PRO A 732 -4.75 -5.24 -16.20
C PRO A 732 -4.12 -5.28 -14.79
N VAL A 733 -4.05 -6.47 -14.21
CA VAL A 733 -3.39 -6.74 -12.93
C VAL A 733 -2.16 -7.62 -13.20
N PRO A 734 -0.94 -7.11 -12.98
CA PRO A 734 0.29 -7.90 -13.09
C PRO A 734 0.20 -9.14 -12.18
N GLY A 735 0.44 -10.34 -12.73
CA GLY A 735 0.27 -11.64 -12.04
C GLY A 735 -1.19 -12.09 -11.83
N GLY A 736 -2.15 -11.18 -12.06
CA GLY A 736 -3.57 -11.48 -12.04
C GLY A 736 -3.99 -12.42 -13.18
N SER A 737 -3.28 -12.42 -14.31
CA SER A 737 -3.58 -13.35 -15.42
C SER A 737 -3.46 -14.81 -14.99
N THR A 738 -2.45 -15.17 -14.20
CA THR A 738 -2.24 -16.53 -13.68
C THR A 738 -3.33 -16.91 -12.67
N ALA A 739 -3.65 -16.01 -11.73
CA ALA A 739 -4.69 -16.23 -10.71
C ALA A 739 -6.10 -16.32 -11.32
N ILE A 740 -6.44 -15.43 -12.26
CA ILE A 740 -7.72 -15.42 -12.98
C ILE A 740 -7.79 -16.64 -13.89
N SER A 741 -6.68 -17.04 -14.52
CA SER A 741 -6.61 -18.25 -15.34
C SER A 741 -6.86 -19.51 -14.51
N SER A 742 -6.20 -19.65 -13.35
CA SER A 742 -6.37 -20.86 -12.51
C SER A 742 -7.79 -21.00 -11.96
N VAL A 743 -8.35 -19.91 -11.41
CA VAL A 743 -9.69 -19.88 -10.84
C VAL A 743 -10.75 -20.01 -11.94
N GLY A 744 -10.56 -19.31 -13.07
CA GLY A 744 -11.46 -19.32 -14.21
C GLY A 744 -11.51 -20.66 -14.91
N VAL A 745 -10.36 -21.29 -15.16
CA VAL A 745 -10.28 -22.62 -15.78
C VAL A 745 -10.89 -23.69 -14.86
N ALA A 746 -10.56 -23.69 -13.56
CA ALA A 746 -11.14 -24.65 -12.62
C ALA A 746 -12.67 -24.49 -12.53
N GLY A 747 -13.16 -23.25 -12.38
CA GLY A 747 -14.60 -22.99 -12.34
C GLY A 747 -15.33 -23.37 -13.64
N ALA A 748 -14.72 -23.08 -14.80
CA ALA A 748 -15.32 -23.41 -16.10
C ALA A 748 -15.30 -24.91 -16.39
N LEU A 749 -14.25 -25.64 -15.99
CA LEU A 749 -14.21 -27.10 -16.08
C LEU A 749 -15.26 -27.75 -15.18
N ALA A 750 -15.43 -27.25 -13.95
CA ALA A 750 -16.48 -27.71 -13.04
C ALA A 750 -17.88 -27.44 -13.62
N ALA A 751 -18.10 -26.26 -14.21
CA ALA A 751 -19.35 -25.92 -14.90
C ALA A 751 -19.60 -26.79 -16.15
N ALA A 752 -18.54 -27.24 -16.81
CA ALA A 752 -18.61 -28.18 -17.94
C ALA A 752 -18.82 -29.64 -17.52
N GLY A 753 -18.96 -29.93 -16.22
CA GLY A 753 -19.30 -31.25 -15.68
C GLY A 753 -18.13 -32.04 -15.10
N ALA A 754 -16.92 -31.46 -15.01
CA ALA A 754 -15.82 -32.11 -14.28
C ALA A 754 -16.09 -32.07 -12.76
N SER A 755 -15.65 -33.10 -12.03
CA SER A 755 -15.66 -33.00 -10.57
C SER A 755 -14.76 -31.85 -10.11
N GLN A 756 -15.15 -31.18 -9.02
CA GLN A 756 -14.44 -30.02 -8.48
C GLN A 756 -12.96 -30.32 -8.22
N GLU A 757 -12.66 -31.52 -7.74
CA GLU A 757 -11.30 -32.00 -7.48
C GLU A 757 -10.47 -32.17 -8.76
N VAL A 758 -11.06 -32.75 -9.81
CA VAL A 758 -10.40 -32.91 -11.12
C VAL A 758 -10.21 -31.56 -11.80
N ALA A 759 -11.20 -30.66 -11.72
CA ALA A 759 -11.12 -29.33 -12.28
C ALA A 759 -10.00 -28.49 -11.65
N VAL A 760 -9.88 -28.53 -10.31
CA VAL A 760 -8.79 -27.86 -9.58
C VAL A 760 -7.44 -28.53 -9.88
N ALA A 761 -7.35 -29.86 -9.85
CA ALA A 761 -6.11 -30.57 -10.15
C ALA A 761 -5.60 -30.30 -11.58
N ALA A 762 -6.48 -30.37 -12.57
CA ALA A 762 -6.16 -30.08 -13.97
C ALA A 762 -5.75 -28.61 -14.17
N SER A 763 -6.43 -27.67 -13.51
CA SER A 763 -6.07 -26.25 -13.55
C SER A 763 -4.69 -25.98 -12.93
N LEU A 764 -4.39 -26.59 -11.78
CA LEU A 764 -3.08 -26.47 -11.13
C LEU A 764 -1.98 -27.10 -12.00
N ALA A 765 -2.21 -28.30 -12.53
CA ALA A 765 -1.28 -28.94 -13.45
C ALA A 765 -1.02 -28.08 -14.70
N TYR A 766 -2.08 -27.49 -15.26
CA TYR A 766 -1.98 -26.56 -16.38
C TYR A 766 -1.06 -25.38 -16.03
N GLN A 767 -1.21 -24.73 -14.88
CA GLN A 767 -0.32 -23.64 -14.47
C GLN A 767 1.13 -24.09 -14.30
N VAL A 768 1.35 -25.25 -13.69
CA VAL A 768 2.68 -25.83 -13.52
C VAL A 768 3.33 -26.08 -14.87
N THR A 769 2.62 -26.71 -15.82
CA THR A 769 3.15 -27.04 -17.15
C THR A 769 3.26 -25.85 -18.10
N ALA A 770 2.35 -24.88 -18.01
CA ALA A 770 2.24 -23.76 -18.95
C ALA A 770 2.99 -22.51 -18.51
N THR A 771 3.13 -22.29 -17.20
CA THR A 771 3.67 -21.04 -16.65
C THR A 771 4.99 -21.26 -15.90
N PHE A 772 5.05 -22.24 -15.00
CA PHE A 772 6.20 -22.38 -14.09
C PHE A 772 7.34 -23.22 -14.65
N LEU A 773 7.05 -24.41 -15.18
CA LEU A 773 8.08 -25.30 -15.74
C LEU A 773 8.81 -24.69 -16.94
N PRO A 774 8.14 -24.03 -17.91
CA PRO A 774 8.83 -23.40 -19.05
C PRO A 774 9.80 -22.28 -18.66
N ALA A 775 9.62 -21.64 -17.49
CA ALA A 775 10.53 -20.59 -17.02
C ALA A 775 11.95 -21.11 -16.74
N VAL A 776 12.11 -22.41 -16.43
CA VAL A 776 13.44 -23.02 -16.18
C VAL A 776 14.31 -23.02 -17.45
N PRO A 777 13.89 -23.62 -18.59
CA PRO A 777 14.62 -23.45 -19.84
C PRO A 777 14.56 -22.01 -20.36
N GLY A 778 13.53 -21.22 -20.00
CA GLY A 778 13.46 -19.79 -20.24
C GLY A 778 14.63 -18.99 -19.66
N TRP A 779 15.08 -19.32 -18.44
CA TRP A 779 16.27 -18.70 -17.84
C TRP A 779 17.54 -18.98 -18.65
N VAL A 780 17.71 -20.21 -19.14
CA VAL A 780 18.83 -20.59 -19.99
C VAL A 780 18.81 -19.81 -21.30
N ALA A 781 17.63 -19.71 -21.95
CA ALA A 781 17.44 -18.92 -23.16
C ALA A 781 17.72 -17.42 -22.92
N PHE A 782 17.26 -16.87 -21.79
CA PHE A 782 17.51 -15.47 -21.41
C PHE A 782 19.01 -15.18 -21.26
N ARG A 783 19.73 -16.06 -20.56
CA ARG A 783 21.18 -15.95 -20.41
C ARG A 783 21.90 -16.08 -21.76
N ASN A 784 21.50 -17.03 -22.60
CA ASN A 784 22.12 -17.24 -23.90
C ASN A 784 21.97 -16.01 -24.82
N LEU A 785 20.80 -15.35 -24.79
CA LEU A 785 20.57 -14.12 -25.53
C LEU A 785 21.40 -12.94 -25.00
N LEU A 786 21.62 -12.84 -23.68
CA LEU A 786 22.54 -11.86 -23.10
C LEU A 786 24.00 -12.11 -23.49
N ASP A 787 24.45 -13.36 -23.38
CA ASP A 787 25.83 -13.75 -23.68
C ASP A 787 26.20 -13.51 -25.16
N HIS A 788 25.22 -13.55 -26.07
CA HIS A 788 25.38 -13.28 -27.50
C HIS A 788 24.95 -11.86 -27.94
N ASP A 789 24.76 -10.94 -27.00
CA ASP A 789 24.42 -9.52 -27.24
C ASP A 789 23.12 -9.28 -28.04
N TYR A 790 22.13 -10.17 -27.86
CA TYR A 790 20.78 -10.04 -28.41
C TYR A 790 19.78 -9.33 -27.46
N LEU A 791 20.17 -9.03 -26.22
CA LEU A 791 19.35 -8.36 -25.19
C LEU A 791 20.02 -7.11 -24.57
#